data_AF-A0A9N8Z3N5-F1
#
_entry.id   AF-A0A9N8Z3N5-F1
#
_cell.length_a   1.000
_cell.length_b   1.000
_cell.length_c   1.000
_cell.angle_alpha   90.00
_cell.angle_beta   90.00
_cell.angle_gamma   90.00
#
_symmetry.space_group_name_H-M   'P 1'
#
loop_
_entity.id
_entity.type
_entity.pdbx_description
1 polymer ?
#
loop_
_entity_poly.entity_id
_entity_poly.type
_entity_poly.pdbx_seq_one_letter_code
_entity_poly.pdbx_strand_id
1 'polypeptide(L)'
;MNISEITTSSSSTNQASEVEDLTSQLAELETQEPKNSFLQDTVHEVDIVRINEDEPLLSVTKFEELNLDPNLLKGIYEMGFTTPSKIQAKALPLLIKSPPQNMIGQSQSGTGKTAAFVLTMLSRIDFNLKAPQALCLAPSRELARQIMAEVKKMAKYTSVTTAEAIRDSNANSRMEKNRGDAFKEAQLIVGTPGTVYDLIKRRYLDQRHMKIFVLDEADNMLDQQGLGDQSIKIKKHIVLFSATYKEPVRAFAGRFAPNANEFSLKVEELSVKGIKQFYMDCKDEEHKLTVLNELYSLMTIGQSIIFVEKRISADKIAKCMTDIGHKVINLHGGLSTTERDEVMDGFRKGNAKVLIATNVLARGIDVLQVNLVINFDIPIKRNMKGGNEPDYETYLHRIGRTGRFGREGVAINLVSDETSWKILKEIAHFYEREIEKIDINDGWDNVAKFLRKFPTPPFPLHLFLAIEEYAFFLFPPEIVYSMVDPDASEWLKSQQRGSRNHRIIIVTLGIIVLIGAVTGIVFSVLKNSHGAPDGSGNGKGINGGNNTNPGNNPNPKNPAGGPASPDTKYLTWDNKPVNLTINPDSNLKKSFYGLNYGPVNASFPWCGNTLGDVIEDIKMISQLTSRLRLYGMDCNMAEYTLEAILLLKLDITIVPTIWVDDNDTTYQRQHDSFFDLINKYGVDHIDGVSVGNEVIFRKDIPTQKLYQRIADVRSKVNSLGLKKNLPVFTSDLGSNVDSAFVAANDMIWANVHPFFGGVNVDQAANWTFTFFKENDVVVAKGKDTIMSEVGWPTAGDSQQGAVPSAQNLQTFLSTFICPANEQVKYYYFETFDAPWKAQKWTVLEGSWGLFNPDRSLKSGVTLPNCIAP
;
A
#
# COMPACT_ATOMS: atom_id res chain seq x y z
N MET A 1 55.02 25.41 59.20
CA MET A 1 54.80 26.25 60.39
C MET A 1 53.49 26.96 60.23
N ASN A 2 52.68 26.86 61.28
CA ASN A 2 51.66 27.79 61.76
C ASN A 2 50.44 28.20 60.91
N ILE A 3 49.33 27.84 61.54
CA ILE A 3 47.92 28.22 61.49
C ILE A 3 47.71 29.72 61.78
N SER A 4 46.48 30.20 61.44
CA SER A 4 45.71 31.38 61.88
C SER A 4 45.72 32.54 60.89
N GLU A 5 44.61 33.17 60.48
CA GLU A 5 43.15 33.17 60.78
C GLU A 5 42.49 33.89 59.56
N ILE A 6 41.21 33.71 59.18
CA ILE A 6 40.02 34.38 59.74
C ILE A 6 38.76 33.80 59.00
N THR A 7 37.90 33.11 59.76
CA THR A 7 36.40 33.08 59.83
C THR A 7 35.50 33.18 58.56
N THR A 8 34.30 32.58 58.41
CA THR A 8 33.43 31.60 59.14
C THR A 8 32.18 31.29 58.26
N SER A 9 31.68 30.04 58.33
CA SER A 9 30.26 29.54 58.31
C SER A 9 29.31 29.94 57.16
N SER A 10 28.40 29.13 56.59
CA SER A 10 27.72 27.86 56.98
C SER A 10 26.86 27.35 55.80
N SER A 11 26.86 26.04 55.50
CA SER A 11 25.69 25.32 54.94
C SER A 11 25.95 23.80 54.89
N SER A 12 25.41 23.04 55.86
CA SER A 12 25.48 21.57 55.85
C SER A 12 24.15 20.96 56.31
N THR A 13 23.07 21.37 55.64
CA THR A 13 21.73 20.78 55.84
C THR A 13 20.97 20.49 54.54
N ASN A 14 21.52 20.81 53.36
CA ASN A 14 20.83 20.64 52.08
C ASN A 14 21.19 19.37 51.29
N GLN A 15 22.21 18.61 51.70
CA GLN A 15 22.66 17.45 50.91
C GLN A 15 21.96 16.13 51.26
N ALA A 16 21.21 16.06 52.36
CA ALA A 16 20.47 14.84 52.70
C ALA A 16 19.09 14.75 52.03
N SER A 17 18.42 15.90 51.80
CA SER A 17 17.10 15.94 51.15
C SER A 17 17.15 15.79 49.64
N GLU A 18 18.24 16.20 48.98
CA GLU A 18 18.41 16.03 47.53
C GLU A 18 18.63 14.56 47.13
N VAL A 19 19.26 13.75 47.99
CA VAL A 19 19.52 12.34 47.68
C VAL A 19 18.25 11.49 47.84
N GLU A 20 17.36 11.82 48.77
CA GLU A 20 16.07 11.13 48.95
C GLU A 20 15.07 11.44 47.82
N ASP A 21 15.11 12.67 47.28
CA ASP A 21 14.27 13.10 46.14
C ASP A 21 14.75 12.47 44.81
N LEU A 22 16.07 12.39 44.58
CA LEU A 22 16.64 11.71 43.40
C LEU A 22 16.39 10.20 43.40
N THR A 23 16.40 9.54 44.56
CA THR A 23 16.15 8.10 44.66
C THR A 23 14.66 7.77 44.45
N SER A 24 13.77 8.69 44.83
CA SER A 24 12.33 8.59 44.56
C SER A 24 11.99 8.86 43.09
N GLN A 25 12.67 9.82 42.45
CA GLN A 25 12.54 10.11 41.01
C GLN A 25 13.13 9.00 40.12
N LEU A 26 14.21 8.33 40.57
CA LEU A 26 14.77 7.16 39.87
C LEU A 26 13.88 5.91 39.99
N ALA A 27 13.16 5.73 41.10
CA ALA A 27 12.18 4.65 41.26
C ALA A 27 10.92 4.86 40.40
N GLU A 28 10.55 6.12 40.09
CA GLU A 28 9.49 6.44 39.11
C GLU A 28 9.94 6.26 37.65
N LEU A 29 11.25 6.39 37.35
CA LEU A 29 11.80 6.18 36.02
C LEU A 29 11.97 4.69 35.63
N GLU A 30 12.03 3.78 36.60
CA GLU A 30 12.08 2.32 36.35
C GLU A 30 10.70 1.67 36.10
N THR A 31 9.61 2.45 36.05
CA THR A 31 8.25 1.94 35.74
C THR A 31 7.65 2.41 34.40
N GLN A 32 8.43 3.10 33.55
CA GLN A 32 7.96 3.52 32.23
C GLN A 32 8.53 2.65 31.11
N GLU A 33 7.76 1.62 30.72
CA GLU A 33 8.01 0.85 29.49
C GLU A 33 7.96 1.74 28.23
N PRO A 34 8.75 1.43 27.18
CA PRO A 34 8.78 2.21 25.95
C PRO A 34 7.47 2.04 25.16
N LYS A 35 6.63 3.08 25.17
CA LYS A 35 5.44 3.20 24.33
C LYS A 35 5.83 3.59 22.91
N ASN A 36 6.11 2.61 22.06
CA ASN A 36 6.00 2.75 20.61
C ASN A 36 5.88 1.36 19.97
N SER A 37 4.66 0.83 20.00
CA SER A 37 4.22 -0.20 19.05
C SER A 37 2.96 0.31 18.36
N PHE A 38 2.98 0.45 17.04
CA PHE A 38 1.83 0.88 16.22
C PHE A 38 0.66 -0.14 16.18
N LEU A 39 0.66 -1.10 17.12
CA LEU A 39 -0.45 -1.98 17.43
C LEU A 39 -1.13 -1.64 18.76
N GLN A 40 -0.67 -0.65 19.53
CA GLN A 40 -1.24 -0.38 20.86
C GLN A 40 -2.47 0.56 20.86
N ASP A 41 -2.68 1.40 19.85
CA ASP A 41 -3.74 2.45 19.88
C ASP A 41 -5.14 2.00 19.40
N THR A 42 -5.56 0.80 19.78
CA THR A 42 -6.97 0.40 19.73
C THR A 42 -7.44 0.03 21.12
N VAL A 43 -7.94 0.99 21.89
CA VAL A 43 -8.47 0.73 23.24
C VAL A 43 -9.74 -0.12 23.13
N HIS A 44 -9.60 -1.44 23.04
CA HIS A 44 -10.69 -2.41 23.21
C HIS A 44 -10.15 -3.64 23.94
N GLU A 45 -10.80 -4.01 25.05
CA GLU A 45 -10.49 -5.21 25.80
C GLU A 45 -10.89 -6.45 25.00
N VAL A 46 -10.00 -7.45 24.99
CA VAL A 46 -10.33 -8.79 24.49
C VAL A 46 -10.78 -9.57 25.70
N ASP A 47 -12.04 -10.00 25.71
CA ASP A 47 -12.56 -10.87 26.75
C ASP A 47 -12.06 -12.29 26.47
N ILE A 48 -11.33 -12.85 27.43
CA ILE A 48 -10.88 -14.24 27.38
C ILE A 48 -11.61 -14.99 28.48
N VAL A 49 -12.57 -15.82 28.08
CA VAL A 49 -13.21 -16.76 28.98
C VAL A 49 -12.34 -18.01 29.01
N ARG A 50 -11.72 -18.25 30.16
CA ARG A 50 -10.75 -19.32 30.35
C ARG A 50 -11.38 -20.46 31.13
N ILE A 51 -10.90 -21.67 30.87
CA ILE A 51 -11.32 -22.86 31.62
C ILE A 51 -10.79 -22.79 33.06
N ASN A 52 -9.60 -22.21 33.25
CA ASN A 52 -8.98 -21.97 34.57
C ASN A 52 -8.74 -20.47 34.74
N GLU A 53 -9.48 -19.84 35.65
CA GLU A 53 -9.35 -18.40 35.95
C GLU A 53 -8.08 -18.06 36.76
N ASP A 54 -7.50 -19.06 37.45
CA ASP A 54 -6.36 -18.90 38.36
C ASP A 54 -4.98 -18.78 37.65
N GLU A 55 -4.90 -19.03 36.34
CA GLU A 55 -3.64 -18.87 35.60
C GLU A 55 -3.42 -17.41 35.15
N PRO A 56 -2.20 -16.85 35.22
CA PRO A 56 -1.93 -15.49 34.75
C PRO A 56 -2.15 -15.34 33.23
N LEU A 57 -2.64 -14.17 32.79
CA LEU A 57 -2.80 -13.85 31.38
C LEU A 57 -1.42 -13.70 30.72
N LEU A 58 -1.01 -14.70 29.95
CA LEU A 58 0.20 -14.63 29.12
C LEU A 58 -0.14 -13.84 27.85
N SER A 59 0.45 -12.65 27.72
CA SER A 59 0.46 -11.86 26.49
C SER A 59 1.89 -11.73 26.02
N VAL A 60 2.12 -11.88 24.72
CA VAL A 60 3.45 -11.68 24.12
C VAL A 60 3.52 -10.39 23.32
N THR A 61 4.68 -9.75 23.30
CA THR A 61 4.90 -8.50 22.53
C THR A 61 5.67 -8.73 21.24
N LYS A 62 6.48 -9.80 21.18
CA LYS A 62 7.27 -10.21 20.03
C LYS A 62 7.07 -11.69 19.69
N PHE A 63 7.35 -12.08 18.44
CA PHE A 63 7.20 -13.48 18.02
C PHE A 63 8.27 -14.40 18.65
N GLU A 64 9.43 -13.87 19.04
CA GLU A 64 10.50 -14.61 19.70
C GLU A 64 10.08 -15.16 21.07
N GLU A 65 9.17 -14.46 21.77
CA GLU A 65 8.66 -14.87 23.09
C GLU A 65 7.83 -16.16 23.02
N LEU A 66 7.38 -16.55 21.82
CA LEU A 66 6.63 -17.78 21.59
C LEU A 66 7.52 -19.03 21.46
N ASN A 67 8.85 -18.86 21.51
CA ASN A 67 9.83 -19.95 21.39
C ASN A 67 9.59 -20.87 20.18
N LEU A 68 9.36 -20.23 19.02
CA LEU A 68 9.08 -20.90 17.74
C LEU A 68 10.36 -21.43 17.08
N ASP A 69 10.22 -22.37 16.15
CA ASP A 69 11.34 -22.81 15.31
C ASP A 69 11.96 -21.60 14.57
N PRO A 70 13.30 -21.43 14.58
CA PRO A 70 13.95 -20.29 13.94
C PRO A 70 13.61 -20.13 12.45
N ASN A 71 13.35 -21.24 11.73
CA ASN A 71 12.96 -21.19 10.33
C ASN A 71 11.51 -20.70 10.15
N LEU A 72 10.63 -20.98 11.12
CA LEU A 72 9.29 -20.41 11.14
C LEU A 72 9.34 -18.90 11.42
N LEU A 73 10.17 -18.47 12.38
CA LEU A 73 10.38 -17.04 12.65
C LEU A 73 10.87 -16.29 11.40
N LYS A 74 11.83 -16.88 10.68
CA LYS A 74 12.32 -16.32 9.41
C LYS A 74 11.20 -16.17 8.37
N GLY A 75 10.31 -17.16 8.26
CA GLY A 75 9.15 -17.09 7.37
C GLY A 75 8.16 -15.99 7.76
N ILE A 76 7.88 -15.84 9.06
CA ILE A 76 7.03 -14.76 9.59
C ILE A 76 7.59 -13.38 9.21
N TYR A 77 8.89 -13.17 9.37
CA TYR A 77 9.53 -11.88 9.06
C TYR A 77 9.61 -11.59 7.56
N GLU A 78 9.86 -12.59 6.70
CA GLU A 78 9.82 -12.40 5.25
C GLU A 78 8.42 -12.03 4.75
N MET A 79 7.36 -12.48 5.44
CA MET A 79 5.98 -12.06 5.16
C MET A 79 5.69 -10.62 5.61
N GLY A 80 6.63 -9.94 6.27
CA GLY A 80 6.48 -8.56 6.75
C GLY A 80 5.80 -8.44 8.12
N PHE A 81 5.65 -9.53 8.88
CA PHE A 81 5.06 -9.49 10.22
C PHE A 81 6.14 -9.19 11.26
N THR A 82 6.17 -7.96 11.77
CA THR A 82 7.18 -7.52 12.76
C THR A 82 6.79 -7.81 14.20
N THR A 83 5.51 -7.71 14.54
CA THR A 83 4.98 -7.98 15.88
C THR A 83 3.62 -8.67 15.81
N PRO A 84 3.23 -9.49 16.82
CA PRO A 84 1.92 -10.12 16.85
C PRO A 84 0.80 -9.08 16.94
N SER A 85 -0.26 -9.21 16.15
CA SER A 85 -1.49 -8.41 16.32
C SER A 85 -2.10 -8.63 17.72
N LYS A 86 -2.95 -7.73 18.23
CA LYS A 86 -3.56 -7.88 19.57
C LYS A 86 -4.21 -9.26 19.81
N ILE A 87 -4.86 -9.79 18.78
CA ILE A 87 -5.47 -11.13 18.86
C ILE A 87 -4.39 -12.23 18.86
N GLN A 88 -3.33 -12.09 18.07
CA GLN A 88 -2.20 -13.01 18.06
C GLN A 88 -1.44 -12.99 19.39
N ALA A 89 -1.17 -11.80 19.94
CA ALA A 89 -0.47 -11.59 21.21
C ALA A 89 -1.13 -12.34 22.38
N LYS A 90 -2.47 -12.40 22.38
CA LYS A 90 -3.27 -13.08 23.41
C LYS A 90 -3.58 -14.55 23.07
N ALA A 91 -3.84 -14.85 21.79
CA ALA A 91 -4.23 -16.19 21.37
C ALA A 91 -3.04 -17.14 21.18
N LEU A 92 -1.92 -16.68 20.62
CA LEU A 92 -0.76 -17.54 20.32
C LEU A 92 -0.16 -18.21 21.56
N PRO A 93 0.00 -17.53 22.71
CA PRO A 93 0.49 -18.18 23.92
C PRO A 93 -0.41 -19.35 24.34
N LEU A 94 -1.73 -19.19 24.26
CA LEU A 94 -2.71 -20.24 24.58
C LEU A 94 -2.71 -21.36 23.53
N LEU A 95 -2.59 -21.01 22.24
CA LEU A 95 -2.56 -21.96 21.13
C LEU A 95 -1.31 -22.84 21.13
N ILE A 96 -0.16 -22.30 21.51
CA ILE A 96 1.13 -22.99 21.41
C ILE A 96 1.48 -23.70 22.72
N LYS A 97 0.90 -23.29 23.86
CA LYS A 97 1.11 -23.90 25.18
C LYS A 97 0.99 -25.43 25.15
N SER A 98 1.83 -26.06 25.95
CA SER A 98 1.77 -27.48 26.28
C SER A 98 1.38 -27.66 27.75
N PRO A 99 0.42 -28.54 28.09
CA PRO A 99 -0.34 -29.39 27.18
C PRO A 99 -1.32 -28.60 26.28
N PRO A 100 -1.65 -29.11 25.08
CA PRO A 100 -2.58 -28.47 24.16
C PRO A 100 -3.98 -28.28 24.75
N GLN A 101 -4.58 -27.11 24.53
CA GLN A 101 -5.94 -26.79 24.97
C GLN A 101 -6.80 -26.40 23.77
N ASN A 102 -8.03 -26.89 23.73
CA ASN A 102 -8.95 -26.51 22.66
C ASN A 102 -9.20 -25.00 22.72
N MET A 103 -9.48 -24.39 21.56
CA MET A 103 -9.83 -22.97 21.52
C MET A 103 -10.95 -22.68 20.54
N ILE A 104 -11.86 -21.83 20.97
CA ILE A 104 -12.91 -21.24 20.15
C ILE A 104 -12.67 -19.75 20.06
N GLY A 105 -12.74 -19.26 18.85
CA GLY A 105 -12.27 -17.96 18.50
C GLY A 105 -13.24 -17.12 17.72
N GLN A 106 -13.77 -16.09 18.35
CA GLN A 106 -14.55 -15.07 17.67
C GLN A 106 -13.66 -13.86 17.36
N SER A 107 -13.41 -13.62 16.09
CA SER A 107 -12.67 -12.42 15.67
C SER A 107 -13.06 -11.97 14.27
N GLN A 108 -12.94 -10.68 13.99
CA GLN A 108 -13.35 -10.05 12.72
C GLN A 108 -12.43 -10.45 11.55
N SER A 109 -12.83 -10.16 10.30
CA SER A 109 -11.94 -10.35 9.14
C SER A 109 -10.80 -9.32 9.17
N GLY A 110 -9.59 -9.71 8.74
CA GLY A 110 -8.45 -8.78 8.66
C GLY A 110 -7.69 -8.50 9.97
N THR A 111 -8.00 -9.20 11.07
CA THR A 111 -7.33 -9.04 12.38
C THR A 111 -6.10 -9.93 12.57
N GLY A 112 -5.74 -10.75 11.58
CA GLY A 112 -4.60 -11.68 11.64
C GLY A 112 -4.92 -13.11 12.09
N LYS A 113 -6.20 -13.54 12.07
CA LYS A 113 -6.64 -14.89 12.46
C LYS A 113 -5.92 -16.01 11.70
N THR A 114 -5.82 -15.87 10.37
CA THR A 114 -5.20 -16.87 9.50
C THR A 114 -3.77 -17.13 9.89
N ALA A 115 -2.98 -16.07 10.09
CA ALA A 115 -1.61 -16.21 10.56
C ALA A 115 -1.53 -16.88 11.95
N ALA A 116 -2.47 -16.59 12.86
CA ALA A 116 -2.49 -17.19 14.19
C ALA A 116 -2.65 -18.72 14.15
N PHE A 117 -3.65 -19.23 13.42
CA PHE A 117 -3.86 -20.67 13.34
C PHE A 117 -2.89 -21.40 12.42
N VAL A 118 -2.41 -20.74 11.36
CA VAL A 118 -1.35 -21.31 10.49
C VAL A 118 -0.06 -21.50 11.30
N LEU A 119 0.33 -20.49 12.08
CA LEU A 119 1.49 -20.59 12.95
C LEU A 119 1.33 -21.69 14.01
N THR A 120 0.12 -21.82 14.56
CA THR A 120 -0.19 -22.89 15.52
C THR A 120 -0.10 -24.27 14.87
N MET A 121 -0.59 -24.43 13.65
CA MET A 121 -0.45 -25.72 12.95
C MET A 121 1.02 -26.07 12.72
N LEU A 122 1.80 -25.11 12.23
CA LEU A 122 3.22 -25.30 11.93
C LEU A 122 4.04 -25.58 13.19
N SER A 123 3.77 -24.91 14.31
CA SER A 123 4.50 -25.11 15.56
C SER A 123 4.25 -26.48 16.21
N ARG A 124 3.16 -27.17 15.87
CA ARG A 124 2.82 -28.50 16.41
C ARG A 124 3.36 -29.64 15.56
N ILE A 125 3.79 -29.38 14.33
CA ILE A 125 4.29 -30.42 13.43
C ILE A 125 5.68 -30.86 13.86
N ASP A 126 5.87 -32.18 13.93
CA ASP A 126 7.20 -32.79 14.00
C ASP A 126 7.68 -33.03 12.57
N PHE A 127 8.73 -32.30 12.19
CA PHE A 127 9.28 -32.32 10.83
C PHE A 127 9.84 -33.68 10.38
N ASN A 128 10.21 -34.54 11.33
CA ASN A 128 10.81 -35.85 11.06
C ASN A 128 9.76 -36.93 10.76
N LEU A 129 8.53 -36.77 11.26
CA LEU A 129 7.44 -37.73 11.04
C LEU A 129 6.66 -37.38 9.76
N LYS A 130 6.89 -38.12 8.68
CA LYS A 130 6.15 -37.98 7.41
C LYS A 130 4.79 -38.67 7.47
N ALA A 131 3.86 -38.06 8.20
CA ALA A 131 2.47 -38.46 8.31
C ALA A 131 1.58 -37.21 8.56
N PRO A 132 0.25 -37.27 8.28
CA PRO A 132 -0.67 -36.18 8.60
C PRO A 132 -0.68 -35.85 10.09
N GLN A 133 -0.33 -34.61 10.41
CA GLN A 133 -0.22 -34.10 11.78
C GLN A 133 -1.09 -32.86 12.02
N ALA A 134 -1.36 -32.07 10.99
CA ALA A 134 -2.25 -30.91 11.05
C ALA A 134 -3.26 -30.93 9.91
N LEU A 135 -4.51 -30.59 10.21
CA LEU A 135 -5.59 -30.50 9.23
C LEU A 135 -6.37 -29.19 9.43
N CYS A 136 -6.51 -28.42 8.36
CA CYS A 136 -7.35 -27.22 8.30
C CYS A 136 -8.49 -27.42 7.31
N LEU A 137 -9.73 -27.18 7.76
CA LEU A 137 -10.89 -27.16 6.89
C LEU A 137 -11.38 -25.74 6.65
N ALA A 138 -11.71 -25.44 5.40
CA ALA A 138 -12.33 -24.19 4.99
C ALA A 138 -13.63 -24.46 4.19
N PRO A 139 -14.64 -23.58 4.27
CA PRO A 139 -15.94 -23.76 3.60
C PRO A 139 -15.89 -23.70 2.07
N SER A 140 -14.86 -23.09 1.49
CA SER A 140 -14.72 -22.92 0.04
C SER A 140 -13.34 -23.35 -0.45
N ARG A 141 -13.23 -23.65 -1.75
CA ARG A 141 -11.96 -24.02 -2.39
C ARG A 141 -11.00 -22.83 -2.41
N GLU A 142 -11.55 -21.66 -2.70
CA GLU A 142 -10.85 -20.39 -2.83
C GLU A 142 -10.17 -20.02 -1.51
N LEU A 143 -10.90 -20.18 -0.38
CA LEU A 143 -10.34 -19.95 0.96
C LEU A 143 -9.31 -21.02 1.34
N ALA A 144 -9.56 -22.29 1.02
CA ALA A 144 -8.58 -23.36 1.25
C ALA A 144 -7.24 -23.09 0.52
N ARG A 145 -7.29 -22.62 -0.74
CA ARG A 145 -6.09 -22.25 -1.50
C ARG A 145 -5.37 -21.05 -0.88
N GLN A 146 -6.13 -20.06 -0.41
CA GLN A 146 -5.56 -18.90 0.26
C GLN A 146 -4.83 -19.31 1.54
N ILE A 147 -5.46 -20.11 2.40
CA ILE A 147 -4.82 -20.63 3.62
C ILE A 147 -3.57 -21.43 3.26
N MET A 148 -3.61 -22.27 2.22
CA MET A 148 -2.43 -23.01 1.79
C MET A 148 -1.30 -22.10 1.27
N ALA A 149 -1.63 -21.02 0.56
CA ALA A 149 -0.62 -20.05 0.12
C ALA A 149 0.09 -19.40 1.33
N GLU A 150 -0.67 -19.06 2.38
CA GLU A 150 -0.12 -18.53 3.63
C GLU A 150 0.72 -19.57 4.38
N VAL A 151 0.29 -20.83 4.43
CA VAL A 151 1.10 -21.94 4.95
C VAL A 151 2.43 -22.05 4.21
N LYS A 152 2.42 -22.04 2.87
CA LYS A 152 3.63 -22.18 2.05
C LYS A 152 4.61 -21.03 2.23
N LYS A 153 4.11 -19.79 2.38
CA LYS A 153 4.94 -18.62 2.67
C LYS A 153 5.58 -18.72 4.06
N MET A 154 4.77 -18.97 5.08
CA MET A 154 5.24 -19.02 6.48
C MET A 154 6.20 -20.20 6.72
N ALA A 155 5.96 -21.32 6.05
CA ALA A 155 6.76 -22.53 6.18
C ALA A 155 7.92 -22.63 5.18
N LYS A 156 8.18 -21.60 4.37
CA LYS A 156 9.15 -21.60 3.25
C LYS A 156 10.55 -22.10 3.62
N TYR A 157 11.00 -21.84 4.86
CA TYR A 157 12.31 -22.23 5.35
C TYR A 157 12.31 -23.55 6.16
N THR A 158 11.16 -24.22 6.28
CA THR A 158 11.02 -25.49 7.00
C THR A 158 10.97 -26.68 6.03
N SER A 159 11.18 -27.89 6.53
CA SER A 159 11.02 -29.13 5.76
C SER A 159 9.61 -29.73 5.82
N VAL A 160 8.59 -28.91 6.14
CA VAL A 160 7.21 -29.38 6.24
C VAL A 160 6.67 -29.77 4.87
N THR A 161 6.00 -30.91 4.79
CA THR A 161 5.27 -31.33 3.59
C THR A 161 3.80 -30.94 3.71
N THR A 162 3.24 -30.38 2.63
CA THR A 162 1.86 -29.88 2.61
C THR A 162 1.06 -30.50 1.46
N ALA A 163 -0.24 -30.72 1.64
CA ALA A 163 -1.14 -31.16 0.57
C ALA A 163 -2.50 -30.44 0.58
N GLU A 164 -3.02 -30.15 -0.61
CA GLU A 164 -4.32 -29.50 -0.79
C GLU A 164 -5.41 -30.54 -1.11
N ALA A 165 -6.38 -30.70 -0.22
CA ALA A 165 -7.50 -31.63 -0.33
C ALA A 165 -8.75 -30.90 -0.86
N ILE A 166 -8.70 -30.50 -2.13
CA ILE A 166 -9.78 -29.79 -2.82
C ILE A 166 -10.15 -30.51 -4.13
N ARG A 167 -11.43 -30.64 -4.47
CA ARG A 167 -11.92 -31.38 -5.66
C ARG A 167 -11.53 -30.75 -7.01
N ASP A 168 -10.55 -31.32 -7.70
CA ASP A 168 -10.04 -30.82 -8.99
C ASP A 168 -11.06 -31.04 -10.15
N SER A 169 -11.19 -30.07 -11.06
CA SER A 169 -12.07 -30.17 -12.25
C SER A 169 -11.54 -31.12 -13.32
N ASN A 170 -10.21 -31.29 -13.40
CA ASN A 170 -9.53 -31.98 -14.50
C ASN A 170 -8.96 -33.38 -14.12
N ALA A 171 -9.35 -33.94 -12.97
CA ALA A 171 -8.81 -35.22 -12.54
C ALA A 171 -9.47 -36.39 -13.28
N ASN A 172 -8.83 -36.83 -14.37
CA ASN A 172 -9.05 -38.16 -14.94
C ASN A 172 -8.89 -39.21 -13.81
N SER A 173 -9.85 -40.14 -13.71
CA SER A 173 -9.96 -41.16 -12.65
C SER A 173 -8.72 -42.03 -12.43
N ARG A 174 -7.77 -42.06 -13.37
CA ARG A 174 -6.45 -42.72 -13.24
C ARG A 174 -5.44 -41.94 -12.36
N MET A 175 -5.53 -40.60 -12.29
CA MET A 175 -4.65 -39.78 -11.44
C MET A 175 -5.05 -39.78 -9.95
N GLU A 176 -6.28 -40.21 -9.60
CA GLU A 176 -6.73 -40.29 -8.21
C GLU A 176 -5.92 -41.30 -7.38
N LYS A 177 -5.44 -42.41 -7.98
CA LYS A 177 -4.67 -43.44 -7.26
C LYS A 177 -3.30 -42.92 -6.80
N ASN A 178 -2.60 -42.16 -7.65
CA ASN A 178 -1.28 -41.61 -7.31
C ASN A 178 -1.37 -40.38 -6.38
N ARG A 179 -2.49 -39.63 -6.42
CA ARG A 179 -2.75 -38.53 -5.47
C ARG A 179 -2.95 -39.04 -4.04
N GLY A 180 -3.55 -40.22 -3.87
CA GLY A 180 -3.81 -40.81 -2.55
C GLY A 180 -2.56 -41.03 -1.70
N ASP A 181 -1.43 -41.38 -2.31
CA ASP A 181 -0.17 -41.59 -1.60
C ASP A 181 0.50 -40.28 -1.15
N ALA A 182 0.33 -39.19 -1.91
CA ALA A 182 0.84 -37.87 -1.52
C ALA A 182 0.21 -37.37 -0.19
N PHE A 183 -1.03 -37.75 0.11
CA PHE A 183 -1.68 -37.41 1.37
C PHE A 183 -1.19 -38.24 2.57
N LYS A 184 -0.52 -39.38 2.34
CA LYS A 184 0.01 -40.21 3.43
C LYS A 184 1.27 -39.62 4.07
N GLU A 185 2.04 -38.85 3.31
CA GLU A 185 3.31 -38.25 3.78
C GLU A 185 3.20 -36.74 4.04
N ALA A 186 2.09 -36.11 3.63
CA ALA A 186 1.83 -34.70 3.90
C ALA A 186 1.57 -34.46 5.39
N GLN A 187 2.37 -33.58 6.00
CA GLN A 187 2.30 -33.25 7.42
C GLN A 187 1.20 -32.24 7.74
N LEU A 188 0.94 -31.30 6.83
CA LEU A 188 -0.13 -30.30 6.93
C LEU A 188 -1.07 -30.40 5.72
N ILE A 189 -2.36 -30.60 5.98
CA ILE A 189 -3.39 -30.69 4.94
C ILE A 189 -4.37 -29.53 5.08
N VAL A 190 -4.66 -28.84 3.98
CA VAL A 190 -5.74 -27.83 3.91
C VAL A 190 -6.76 -28.29 2.87
N GLY A 191 -8.04 -28.25 3.18
CA GLY A 191 -9.05 -28.74 2.24
C GLY A 191 -10.48 -28.35 2.55
N THR A 192 -11.39 -28.76 1.66
CA THR A 192 -12.84 -28.65 1.90
C THR A 192 -13.35 -29.93 2.55
N PRO A 193 -14.38 -29.86 3.41
CA PRO A 193 -14.72 -31.00 4.27
C PRO A 193 -15.19 -32.22 3.48
N GLY A 194 -15.95 -32.03 2.40
CA GLY A 194 -16.38 -33.14 1.55
C GLY A 194 -15.22 -33.91 0.91
N THR A 195 -14.20 -33.21 0.40
CA THR A 195 -13.02 -33.87 -0.19
C THR A 195 -12.16 -34.54 0.87
N VAL A 196 -11.97 -33.90 2.02
CA VAL A 196 -11.22 -34.49 3.14
C VAL A 196 -11.93 -35.72 3.70
N TYR A 197 -13.26 -35.68 3.83
CA TYR A 197 -14.07 -36.82 4.25
C TYR A 197 -13.94 -38.01 3.30
N ASP A 198 -13.94 -37.76 1.99
CA ASP A 198 -13.71 -38.80 0.98
C ASP A 198 -12.31 -39.43 1.11
N LEU A 199 -11.27 -38.62 1.35
CA LEU A 199 -9.90 -39.12 1.56
C LEU A 199 -9.78 -39.99 2.82
N ILE A 200 -10.47 -39.61 3.90
CA ILE A 200 -10.55 -40.39 5.14
C ILE A 200 -11.28 -41.72 4.87
N LYS A 201 -12.44 -41.66 4.20
CA LYS A 201 -13.25 -42.85 3.87
C LYS A 201 -12.47 -43.83 2.99
N ARG A 202 -11.67 -43.32 2.05
CA ARG A 202 -10.78 -44.10 1.17
C ARG A 202 -9.47 -44.54 1.84
N ARG A 203 -9.23 -44.18 3.12
CA ARG A 203 -8.01 -44.47 3.89
C ARG A 203 -6.71 -43.88 3.30
N TYR A 204 -6.82 -42.78 2.57
CA TYR A 204 -5.66 -42.01 2.10
C TYR A 204 -5.14 -41.02 3.16
N LEU A 205 -6.01 -40.58 4.07
CA LEU A 205 -5.64 -39.71 5.18
C LEU A 205 -5.76 -40.49 6.50
N ASP A 206 -4.62 -40.82 7.09
CA ASP A 206 -4.53 -41.45 8.40
C ASP A 206 -4.47 -40.40 9.51
N GLN A 207 -5.39 -40.48 10.46
CA GLN A 207 -5.56 -39.50 11.53
C GLN A 207 -4.82 -39.86 12.83
N ARG A 208 -4.14 -41.02 12.89
CA ARG A 208 -3.49 -41.49 14.14
C ARG A 208 -2.51 -40.49 14.73
N HIS A 209 -1.76 -39.81 13.86
CA HIS A 209 -0.74 -38.82 14.22
C HIS A 209 -1.26 -37.38 14.21
N MET A 210 -2.58 -37.16 14.04
CA MET A 210 -3.16 -35.82 14.04
C MET A 210 -2.97 -35.16 15.41
N LYS A 211 -2.30 -34.01 15.42
CA LYS A 211 -1.98 -33.21 16.61
C LYS A 211 -2.83 -31.96 16.73
N ILE A 212 -3.40 -31.48 15.63
CA ILE A 212 -4.23 -30.28 15.60
C ILE A 212 -5.25 -30.34 14.47
N PHE A 213 -6.46 -29.87 14.77
CA PHE A 213 -7.53 -29.71 13.80
C PHE A 213 -8.07 -28.28 13.84
N VAL A 214 -8.05 -27.60 12.69
CA VAL A 214 -8.51 -26.21 12.54
C VAL A 214 -9.76 -26.15 11.69
N LEU A 215 -10.76 -25.40 12.16
CA LEU A 215 -11.96 -25.05 11.43
C LEU A 215 -12.03 -23.53 11.25
N ASP A 216 -11.86 -23.05 10.02
CA ASP A 216 -12.01 -21.63 9.70
C ASP A 216 -13.42 -21.34 9.18
N GLU A 217 -13.94 -20.13 9.47
CA GLU A 217 -15.29 -19.68 9.08
C GLU A 217 -16.38 -20.69 9.51
N ALA A 218 -16.39 -21.07 10.79
CA ALA A 218 -17.23 -22.14 11.32
C ALA A 218 -18.75 -21.87 11.24
N ASP A 219 -19.17 -20.62 11.28
CA ASP A 219 -20.55 -20.19 11.00
C ASP A 219 -20.99 -20.62 9.59
N ASN A 220 -20.17 -20.33 8.58
CA ASN A 220 -20.41 -20.69 7.18
C ASN A 220 -20.46 -22.21 6.96
N MET A 221 -19.64 -22.93 7.73
CA MET A 221 -19.57 -24.39 7.69
C MET A 221 -20.83 -25.06 8.22
N LEU A 222 -21.64 -24.36 9.04
CA LEU A 222 -22.89 -24.87 9.60
C LEU A 222 -24.11 -24.59 8.72
N ASP A 223 -24.11 -23.42 8.05
CA ASP A 223 -25.18 -23.04 7.12
C ASP A 223 -25.22 -23.95 5.88
N GLN A 224 -24.09 -24.55 5.50
CA GLN A 224 -24.01 -25.54 4.44
C GLN A 224 -24.43 -26.93 4.98
N GLN A 225 -25.69 -27.30 4.74
CA GLN A 225 -26.29 -28.57 5.16
C GLN A 225 -25.33 -29.78 4.95
N GLY A 226 -24.90 -30.40 6.05
CA GLY A 226 -24.18 -31.69 6.06
C GLY A 226 -22.68 -31.65 6.41
N LEU A 227 -22.04 -30.48 6.53
CA LEU A 227 -20.61 -30.39 6.89
C LEU A 227 -20.36 -30.47 8.40
N GLY A 228 -21.29 -29.97 9.22
CA GLY A 228 -21.24 -30.05 10.68
C GLY A 228 -21.05 -31.48 11.19
N ASP A 229 -21.86 -32.43 10.69
CA ASP A 229 -21.80 -33.84 11.15
C ASP A 229 -20.57 -34.61 10.63
N GLN A 230 -20.01 -34.23 9.47
CA GLN A 230 -18.85 -34.90 8.86
C GLN A 230 -17.52 -34.56 9.54
N SER A 231 -17.44 -33.41 10.22
CA SER A 231 -16.21 -32.92 10.87
C SER A 231 -15.88 -33.62 12.20
N ILE A 232 -16.84 -34.32 12.83
CA ILE A 232 -16.85 -34.68 14.26
C ILE A 232 -15.89 -35.81 14.67
N LYS A 233 -15.19 -36.49 13.74
CA LYS A 233 -14.40 -37.69 14.07
C LYS A 233 -12.96 -37.45 14.52
N ILE A 234 -12.45 -36.22 14.50
CA ILE A 234 -11.05 -35.89 14.85
C ILE A 234 -10.99 -35.29 16.26
N LYS A 235 -10.51 -36.08 17.25
CA LYS A 235 -10.64 -35.77 18.70
C LYS A 235 -9.38 -35.19 19.36
N LYS A 236 -8.49 -34.51 18.64
CA LYS A 236 -7.20 -34.03 19.21
C LYS A 236 -6.97 -32.55 18.88
N HIS A 237 -6.87 -31.72 19.91
CA HIS A 237 -6.60 -30.28 19.91
C HIS A 237 -7.29 -29.51 18.79
N ILE A 238 -8.47 -28.98 19.13
CA ILE A 238 -9.39 -28.37 18.17
C ILE A 238 -9.33 -26.87 18.32
N VAL A 239 -9.12 -26.19 17.20
CA VAL A 239 -9.10 -24.74 17.10
C VAL A 239 -10.17 -24.30 16.11
N LEU A 240 -11.14 -23.53 16.58
CA LEU A 240 -12.26 -23.04 15.78
C LEU A 240 -12.19 -21.52 15.67
N PHE A 241 -12.28 -20.99 14.46
CA PHE A 241 -12.42 -19.56 14.22
C PHE A 241 -13.73 -19.25 13.51
N SER A 242 -14.42 -18.21 13.97
CA SER A 242 -15.66 -17.71 13.37
C SER A 242 -15.71 -16.19 13.45
N ALA A 243 -16.36 -15.55 12.47
CA ALA A 243 -16.67 -14.13 12.58
C ALA A 243 -17.88 -13.90 13.50
N THR A 244 -18.82 -14.85 13.49
CA THR A 244 -20.09 -14.74 14.23
C THR A 244 -20.28 -15.93 15.18
N TYR A 245 -20.98 -15.70 16.30
CA TYR A 245 -21.10 -16.69 17.37
C TYR A 245 -22.54 -16.79 17.92
N LYS A 246 -23.51 -16.91 17.00
CA LYS A 246 -24.92 -17.15 17.36
C LYS A 246 -25.11 -18.53 18.00
N GLU A 247 -26.25 -18.73 18.65
CA GLU A 247 -26.54 -19.95 19.40
C GLU A 247 -26.33 -21.26 18.62
N PRO A 248 -26.69 -21.39 17.32
CA PRO A 248 -26.36 -22.60 16.56
C PRO A 248 -24.86 -22.84 16.39
N VAL A 249 -24.09 -21.77 16.17
CA VAL A 249 -22.63 -21.80 16.03
C VAL A 249 -21.98 -22.12 17.37
N ARG A 250 -22.43 -21.50 18.45
CA ARG A 250 -21.99 -21.77 19.83
C ARG A 250 -22.30 -23.21 20.24
N ALA A 251 -23.51 -23.70 19.97
CA ALA A 251 -23.90 -25.08 20.26
C ALA A 251 -23.12 -26.11 19.43
N PHE A 252 -22.77 -25.78 18.19
CA PHE A 252 -21.85 -26.59 17.41
C PHE A 252 -20.43 -26.54 17.97
N ALA A 253 -19.89 -25.35 18.20
CA ALA A 253 -18.54 -25.15 18.69
C ALA A 253 -18.30 -25.82 20.04
N GLY A 254 -19.25 -25.73 20.99
CA GLY A 254 -19.17 -26.42 22.28
C GLY A 254 -19.23 -27.94 22.18
N ARG A 255 -19.98 -28.49 21.21
CA ARG A 255 -19.98 -29.94 20.92
C ARG A 255 -18.70 -30.38 20.23
N PHE A 256 -18.16 -29.52 19.38
CA PHE A 256 -17.03 -29.81 18.51
C PHE A 256 -15.70 -29.70 19.25
N ALA A 257 -15.51 -28.63 20.03
CA ALA A 257 -14.34 -28.32 20.83
C ALA A 257 -14.73 -28.26 22.33
N PRO A 258 -14.99 -29.42 22.97
CA PRO A 258 -15.36 -29.44 24.39
C PRO A 258 -14.20 -28.93 25.25
N ASN A 259 -14.50 -28.25 26.36
CA ASN A 259 -13.50 -27.62 27.24
C ASN A 259 -12.51 -26.77 26.44
N ALA A 260 -13.02 -25.84 25.63
CA ALA A 260 -12.20 -24.89 24.89
C ALA A 260 -12.08 -23.57 25.66
N ASN A 261 -10.90 -22.94 25.57
CA ASN A 261 -10.79 -21.53 25.88
C ASN A 261 -11.59 -20.75 24.85
N GLU A 262 -12.36 -19.76 25.28
CA GLU A 262 -13.09 -18.89 24.36
C GLU A 262 -12.44 -17.51 24.37
N PHE A 263 -12.08 -17.03 23.18
CA PHE A 263 -11.79 -15.62 22.99
C PHE A 263 -12.94 -14.99 22.21
N SER A 264 -13.51 -13.93 22.79
CA SER A 264 -14.53 -13.15 22.13
C SER A 264 -14.08 -11.69 22.10
N LEU A 265 -14.21 -11.09 20.92
CA LEU A 265 -14.27 -9.65 20.84
C LEU A 265 -15.70 -9.27 21.18
N LYS A 266 -15.91 -8.43 22.21
CA LYS A 266 -17.22 -7.76 22.39
C LYS A 266 -17.63 -7.21 21.03
N VAL A 267 -18.84 -7.57 20.61
CA VAL A 267 -19.37 -7.22 19.29
C VAL A 267 -19.61 -5.73 19.28
N GLU A 268 -18.57 -4.95 19.03
CA GLU A 268 -18.69 -3.53 18.78
C GLU A 268 -17.41 -2.93 18.17
N GLU A 269 -17.62 -2.24 17.05
CA GLU A 269 -16.91 -1.03 16.59
C GLU A 269 -15.84 -1.10 15.48
N LEU A 270 -14.79 -1.92 15.49
CA LEU A 270 -13.63 -1.59 14.63
C LEU A 270 -13.73 -1.86 13.12
N SER A 271 -14.13 -3.04 12.64
CA SER A 271 -14.15 -3.27 11.18
C SER A 271 -15.18 -2.41 10.44
N VAL A 272 -16.19 -1.91 11.15
CA VAL A 272 -17.23 -1.05 10.59
C VAL A 272 -16.87 0.44 10.73
N LYS A 273 -16.10 0.87 11.75
CA LYS A 273 -15.66 2.26 11.90
C LYS A 273 -14.81 2.76 10.73
N GLY A 274 -13.94 1.90 10.20
CA GLY A 274 -13.16 2.20 8.99
C GLY A 274 -13.96 2.13 7.69
N ILE A 275 -15.21 1.64 7.72
CA ILE A 275 -16.04 1.50 6.53
C ILE A 275 -17.18 2.52 6.58
N LYS A 276 -17.14 3.49 5.68
CA LYS A 276 -18.25 4.43 5.48
C LYS A 276 -19.37 3.74 4.72
N GLN A 277 -20.58 3.76 5.28
CA GLN A 277 -21.72 3.02 4.77
C GLN A 277 -22.78 3.97 4.26
N PHE A 278 -23.18 3.78 3.01
CA PHE A 278 -24.17 4.60 2.34
C PHE A 278 -25.27 3.75 1.74
N TYR A 279 -26.41 4.38 1.43
CA TYR A 279 -27.43 3.78 0.59
C TYR A 279 -27.95 4.75 -0.47
N MET A 280 -28.40 4.20 -1.59
CA MET A 280 -29.03 4.93 -2.69
C MET A 280 -30.43 4.38 -2.91
N ASP A 281 -31.41 5.27 -2.91
CA ASP A 281 -32.82 4.95 -3.09
C ASP A 281 -33.16 4.91 -4.59
N CYS A 282 -33.38 3.72 -5.12
CA CYS A 282 -33.70 3.45 -6.51
C CYS A 282 -35.20 3.18 -6.67
N LYS A 283 -35.73 3.37 -7.88
CA LYS A 283 -37.17 3.25 -8.15
C LYS A 283 -37.58 1.79 -8.35
N ASP A 284 -36.69 1.03 -8.99
CA ASP A 284 -36.86 -0.37 -9.35
C ASP A 284 -35.48 -0.99 -9.70
N GLU A 285 -35.47 -2.26 -10.12
CA GLU A 285 -34.26 -3.00 -10.50
C GLU A 285 -33.55 -2.42 -11.74
N GLU A 286 -34.29 -1.79 -12.66
CA GLU A 286 -33.72 -1.15 -13.84
C GLU A 286 -33.02 0.15 -13.45
N HIS A 287 -33.63 0.94 -12.57
CA HIS A 287 -33.02 2.15 -12.03
C HIS A 287 -31.74 1.83 -11.24
N LYS A 288 -31.65 0.68 -10.56
CA LYS A 288 -30.40 0.23 -9.93
C LYS A 288 -29.26 0.06 -10.92
N LEU A 289 -29.54 -0.44 -12.14
CA LEU A 289 -28.53 -0.54 -13.20
C LEU A 289 -28.11 0.84 -13.70
N THR A 290 -29.07 1.75 -13.90
CA THR A 290 -28.78 3.14 -14.26
C THR A 290 -27.89 3.81 -13.21
N VAL A 291 -28.28 3.74 -11.94
CA VAL A 291 -27.52 4.29 -10.80
C VAL A 291 -26.11 3.68 -10.73
N LEU A 292 -25.98 2.37 -10.96
CA LEU A 292 -24.68 1.71 -10.99
C LEU A 292 -23.80 2.25 -12.13
N ASN A 293 -24.34 2.38 -13.34
CA ASN A 293 -23.59 2.86 -14.50
C ASN A 293 -23.11 4.30 -14.31
N GLU A 294 -23.98 5.18 -13.79
CA GLU A 294 -23.64 6.56 -13.48
C GLU A 294 -22.55 6.62 -12.40
N LEU A 295 -22.68 5.84 -11.33
CA LEU A 295 -21.67 5.75 -10.27
C LEU A 295 -20.28 5.39 -10.81
N TYR A 296 -20.19 4.41 -11.73
CA TYR A 296 -18.93 4.01 -12.35
C TYR A 296 -18.44 4.97 -13.44
N SER A 297 -19.31 5.80 -14.00
CA SER A 297 -18.94 6.83 -14.98
C SER A 297 -18.30 8.06 -14.32
N LEU A 298 -18.64 8.33 -13.06
CA LEU A 298 -18.24 9.56 -12.34
C LEU A 298 -17.08 9.35 -11.36
N MET A 299 -16.83 8.11 -10.95
CA MET A 299 -15.81 7.77 -9.96
C MET A 299 -14.64 7.01 -10.57
N THR A 300 -13.41 7.46 -10.28
CA THR A 300 -12.21 6.67 -10.52
C THR A 300 -12.06 5.62 -9.41
N ILE A 301 -12.78 4.51 -9.56
CA ILE A 301 -12.74 3.41 -8.58
C ILE A 301 -11.49 2.56 -8.84
N GLY A 302 -10.74 2.26 -7.78
CA GLY A 302 -9.58 1.35 -7.84
C GLY A 302 -10.00 -0.07 -8.19
N GLN A 303 -10.25 -0.91 -7.19
CA GLN A 303 -10.97 -2.18 -7.38
C GLN A 303 -12.22 -2.25 -6.51
N SER A 304 -13.27 -2.84 -7.05
CA SER A 304 -14.56 -2.95 -6.39
C SER A 304 -15.16 -4.35 -6.50
N ILE A 305 -16.02 -4.67 -5.53
CA ILE A 305 -16.83 -5.89 -5.54
C ILE A 305 -18.31 -5.51 -5.53
N ILE A 306 -19.07 -6.04 -6.49
CA ILE A 306 -20.52 -5.90 -6.59
C ILE A 306 -21.17 -7.22 -6.21
N PHE A 307 -21.97 -7.20 -5.14
CA PHE A 307 -22.69 -8.37 -4.67
C PHE A 307 -24.13 -8.42 -5.18
N VAL A 308 -24.51 -9.56 -5.74
CA VAL A 308 -25.83 -9.82 -6.32
C VAL A 308 -26.42 -11.12 -5.77
N GLU A 309 -27.75 -11.23 -5.77
CA GLU A 309 -28.47 -12.41 -5.30
C GLU A 309 -28.47 -13.53 -6.36
N LYS A 310 -28.79 -13.17 -7.61
CA LYS A 310 -29.06 -14.12 -8.70
C LYS A 310 -27.93 -14.14 -9.72
N ARG A 311 -27.62 -15.34 -10.25
CA ARG A 311 -26.61 -15.53 -11.31
C ARG A 311 -26.95 -14.74 -12.58
N ILE A 312 -28.22 -14.77 -12.97
CA ILE A 312 -28.71 -14.05 -14.16
C ILE A 312 -28.48 -12.54 -14.02
N SER A 313 -28.73 -11.98 -12.83
CA SER A 313 -28.45 -10.56 -12.56
C SER A 313 -26.94 -10.27 -12.64
N ALA A 314 -26.11 -11.19 -12.14
CA ALA A 314 -24.65 -11.09 -12.26
C ALA A 314 -24.19 -10.96 -13.72
N ASP A 315 -24.69 -11.84 -14.60
CA ASP A 315 -24.37 -11.84 -16.03
C ASP A 315 -24.89 -10.59 -16.73
N LYS A 316 -26.11 -10.14 -16.39
CA LYS A 316 -26.71 -8.93 -16.93
C LYS A 316 -25.90 -7.68 -16.60
N ILE A 317 -25.49 -7.53 -15.33
CA ILE A 317 -24.68 -6.40 -14.86
C ILE A 317 -23.30 -6.46 -15.51
N ALA A 318 -22.67 -7.64 -15.56
CA ALA A 318 -21.37 -7.82 -16.19
C ALA A 318 -21.37 -7.37 -17.65
N LYS A 319 -22.39 -7.79 -18.41
CA LYS A 319 -22.56 -7.37 -19.80
C LYS A 319 -22.73 -5.85 -19.90
N CYS A 320 -23.65 -5.28 -19.12
CA CYS A 320 -23.94 -3.84 -19.18
C CYS A 320 -22.70 -2.99 -18.87
N MET A 321 -21.93 -3.36 -17.84
CA MET A 321 -20.71 -2.62 -17.47
C MET A 321 -19.58 -2.82 -18.50
N THR A 322 -19.50 -4.00 -19.12
CA THR A 322 -18.54 -4.27 -20.21
C THR A 322 -18.87 -3.44 -21.46
N ASP A 323 -20.15 -3.31 -21.79
CA ASP A 323 -20.63 -2.52 -22.93
C ASP A 323 -20.28 -1.02 -22.79
N ILE A 324 -20.13 -0.53 -21.54
CA ILE A 324 -19.72 0.85 -21.21
C ILE A 324 -18.19 0.99 -21.12
N GLY A 325 -17.44 -0.11 -21.31
CA GLY A 325 -15.98 -0.11 -21.39
C GLY A 325 -15.25 -0.48 -20.10
N HIS A 326 -15.95 -0.92 -19.05
CA HIS A 326 -15.31 -1.39 -17.83
C HIS A 326 -14.81 -2.84 -17.98
N LYS A 327 -13.59 -3.10 -17.49
CA LYS A 327 -13.08 -4.47 -17.36
C LYS A 327 -13.71 -5.13 -16.14
N VAL A 328 -14.70 -5.97 -16.38
CA VAL A 328 -15.50 -6.66 -15.37
C VAL A 328 -15.26 -8.16 -15.41
N ILE A 329 -15.24 -8.79 -14.24
CA ILE A 329 -15.23 -10.24 -14.12
C ILE A 329 -16.44 -10.67 -13.29
N ASN A 330 -17.06 -11.79 -13.68
CA ASN A 330 -18.16 -12.40 -12.94
C ASN A 330 -17.69 -13.66 -12.22
N LEU A 331 -18.09 -13.84 -10.96
CA LEU A 331 -17.78 -15.01 -10.14
C LEU A 331 -19.04 -15.56 -9.48
N HIS A 332 -19.62 -16.60 -10.09
CA HIS A 332 -20.80 -17.28 -9.57
C HIS A 332 -20.70 -18.79 -9.75
N GLY A 333 -21.54 -19.54 -9.03
CA GLY A 333 -21.51 -21.00 -8.98
C GLY A 333 -21.79 -21.75 -10.30
N GLY A 334 -21.96 -21.04 -11.42
CA GLY A 334 -22.09 -21.61 -12.77
C GLY A 334 -20.74 -21.83 -13.46
N LEU A 335 -19.68 -21.13 -13.03
CA LEU A 335 -18.34 -21.29 -13.56
C LEU A 335 -17.74 -22.62 -13.11
N SER A 336 -16.97 -23.25 -14.00
CA SER A 336 -16.10 -24.37 -13.66
C SER A 336 -15.02 -23.94 -12.68
N THR A 337 -14.44 -24.92 -11.99
CA THR A 337 -13.37 -24.65 -11.01
C THR A 337 -12.18 -23.92 -11.62
N THR A 338 -11.78 -24.29 -12.84
CA THR A 338 -10.62 -23.69 -13.53
C THR A 338 -10.89 -22.24 -13.88
N GLU A 339 -12.08 -21.95 -14.41
CA GLU A 339 -12.50 -20.58 -14.73
C GLU A 339 -12.55 -19.70 -13.49
N ARG A 340 -13.01 -20.22 -12.34
CA ARG A 340 -13.00 -19.47 -11.07
C ARG A 340 -11.58 -19.09 -10.65
N ASP A 341 -10.62 -20.01 -10.78
CA ASP A 341 -9.22 -19.74 -10.41
C ASP A 341 -8.62 -18.66 -11.32
N GLU A 342 -8.84 -18.75 -12.64
CA GLU A 342 -8.37 -17.75 -13.61
C GLU A 342 -8.98 -16.36 -13.39
N VAL A 343 -10.29 -16.31 -13.16
CA VAL A 343 -11.05 -15.11 -12.82
C VAL A 343 -10.48 -14.44 -11.57
N MET A 344 -10.26 -15.23 -10.51
CA MET A 344 -9.76 -14.71 -9.24
C MET A 344 -8.31 -14.22 -9.34
N ASP A 345 -7.46 -14.92 -10.08
CA ASP A 345 -6.08 -14.50 -10.30
C ASP A 345 -6.00 -13.24 -11.18
N GLY A 346 -6.89 -13.13 -12.19
CA GLY A 346 -7.03 -11.91 -12.98
C GLY A 346 -7.43 -10.71 -12.13
N PHE A 347 -8.39 -10.89 -11.22
CA PHE A 347 -8.80 -9.83 -10.29
C PHE A 347 -7.67 -9.46 -9.32
N ARG A 348 -6.97 -10.43 -8.70
CA ARG A 348 -5.83 -10.16 -7.80
C ARG A 348 -4.66 -9.43 -8.46
N LYS A 349 -4.43 -9.67 -9.75
CA LYS A 349 -3.37 -9.02 -10.55
C LYS A 349 -3.75 -7.62 -11.03
N GLY A 350 -4.99 -7.18 -10.81
CA GLY A 350 -5.48 -5.88 -11.30
C GLY A 350 -5.92 -5.88 -12.77
N ASN A 351 -6.03 -7.04 -13.43
CA ASN A 351 -6.44 -7.12 -14.84
C ASN A 351 -7.89 -6.67 -15.06
N ALA A 352 -8.72 -6.79 -14.02
CA ALA A 352 -10.06 -6.24 -13.96
C ALA A 352 -10.23 -5.40 -12.70
N LYS A 353 -11.02 -4.34 -12.84
CA LYS A 353 -11.31 -3.41 -11.73
C LYS A 353 -12.58 -3.78 -10.98
N VAL A 354 -13.50 -4.49 -11.62
CA VAL A 354 -14.81 -4.83 -11.05
C VAL A 354 -14.98 -6.33 -10.97
N LEU A 355 -15.28 -6.85 -9.78
CA LEU A 355 -15.70 -8.22 -9.56
C LEU A 355 -17.18 -8.25 -9.19
N ILE A 356 -18.01 -8.90 -10.02
CA ILE A 356 -19.40 -9.18 -9.69
C ILE A 356 -19.48 -10.58 -9.11
N ALA A 357 -20.09 -10.76 -7.94
CA ALA A 357 -20.13 -12.06 -7.29
C ALA A 357 -21.45 -12.33 -6.57
N THR A 358 -21.83 -13.62 -6.53
CA THR A 358 -22.89 -14.08 -5.64
C THR A 358 -22.34 -14.43 -4.26
N ASN A 359 -23.21 -14.45 -3.25
CA ASN A 359 -22.86 -14.70 -1.84
C ASN A 359 -21.99 -15.94 -1.60
N VAL A 360 -22.17 -16.98 -2.42
CA VAL A 360 -21.50 -18.27 -2.23
C VAL A 360 -20.01 -18.21 -2.55
N LEU A 361 -19.57 -17.30 -3.44
CA LEU A 361 -18.17 -17.31 -3.94
C LEU A 361 -17.32 -16.13 -3.47
N ALA A 362 -17.92 -15.09 -2.88
CA ALA A 362 -17.16 -13.91 -2.45
C ALA A 362 -16.84 -13.85 -0.95
N ARG A 363 -17.35 -14.79 -0.14
CA ARG A 363 -16.87 -15.00 1.23
C ARG A 363 -15.45 -15.58 1.21
N GLY A 364 -14.57 -15.04 2.04
CA GLY A 364 -13.16 -15.45 2.09
C GLY A 364 -12.25 -14.83 1.01
N ILE A 365 -12.77 -14.05 0.05
CA ILE A 365 -11.91 -13.30 -0.89
C ILE A 365 -11.06 -12.28 -0.12
N ASP A 366 -9.75 -12.40 -0.25
CA ASP A 366 -8.77 -11.44 0.27
C ASP A 366 -8.02 -10.76 -0.86
N VAL A 367 -8.42 -9.51 -1.11
CA VAL A 367 -7.81 -8.63 -2.12
C VAL A 367 -7.63 -7.27 -1.44
N LEU A 368 -6.39 -6.95 -1.09
CA LEU A 368 -6.03 -5.74 -0.34
C LEU A 368 -6.38 -4.43 -1.08
N GLN A 369 -6.54 -4.49 -2.40
CA GLN A 369 -6.79 -3.36 -3.30
C GLN A 369 -8.27 -2.97 -3.41
N VAL A 370 -9.19 -3.73 -2.81
CA VAL A 370 -10.63 -3.42 -2.82
C VAL A 370 -10.93 -2.26 -1.89
N ASN A 371 -11.44 -1.16 -2.45
CA ASN A 371 -11.82 0.05 -1.71
C ASN A 371 -13.34 0.28 -1.66
N LEU A 372 -14.08 -0.25 -2.63
CA LEU A 372 -15.51 -0.08 -2.75
C LEU A 372 -16.24 -1.43 -2.77
N VAL A 373 -17.23 -1.57 -1.91
CA VAL A 373 -18.19 -2.67 -1.93
C VAL A 373 -19.56 -2.13 -2.31
N ILE A 374 -20.20 -2.72 -3.30
CA ILE A 374 -21.57 -2.40 -3.68
C ILE A 374 -22.45 -3.61 -3.38
N ASN A 375 -23.39 -3.44 -2.47
CA ASN A 375 -24.51 -4.35 -2.32
C ASN A 375 -25.56 -3.97 -3.36
N PHE A 376 -25.47 -4.55 -4.55
CA PHE A 376 -26.52 -4.38 -5.57
C PHE A 376 -27.82 -4.94 -5.00
N ASP A 377 -27.79 -6.17 -4.48
CA ASP A 377 -28.92 -6.75 -3.74
C ASP A 377 -28.59 -6.85 -2.25
N ILE A 378 -29.46 -6.29 -1.39
CA ILE A 378 -29.32 -6.40 0.08
C ILE A 378 -29.36 -7.88 0.48
N PRO A 379 -28.46 -8.35 1.36
CA PRO A 379 -28.38 -9.77 1.68
C PRO A 379 -29.55 -10.22 2.56
N ILE A 380 -30.24 -11.29 2.14
CA ILE A 380 -31.43 -11.85 2.79
C ILE A 380 -31.26 -13.34 3.09
N LYS A 381 -31.81 -13.80 4.22
CA LYS A 381 -32.05 -15.21 4.51
C LYS A 381 -33.50 -15.53 4.13
N ARG A 382 -33.69 -16.54 3.29
CA ARG A 382 -35.03 -17.06 2.98
C ARG A 382 -35.41 -18.07 4.04
N ASN A 383 -36.46 -17.80 4.82
CA ASN A 383 -36.97 -18.77 5.77
C ASN A 383 -37.82 -19.84 5.07
N MET A 384 -38.01 -21.01 5.71
CA MET A 384 -38.82 -22.11 5.15
C MET A 384 -40.30 -21.73 4.92
N LYS A 385 -40.75 -20.57 5.41
CA LYS A 385 -42.12 -20.05 5.28
C LYS A 385 -42.25 -18.96 4.20
N GLY A 386 -41.20 -18.69 3.42
CA GLY A 386 -41.23 -17.74 2.30
C GLY A 386 -41.07 -16.26 2.69
N GLY A 387 -40.74 -15.96 3.94
CA GLY A 387 -40.38 -14.62 4.40
C GLY A 387 -38.91 -14.29 4.12
N ASN A 388 -38.65 -13.00 3.87
CA ASN A 388 -37.31 -12.44 3.74
C ASN A 388 -36.87 -11.91 5.10
N GLU A 389 -35.85 -12.52 5.68
CA GLU A 389 -35.19 -12.03 6.91
C GLU A 389 -33.85 -11.39 6.54
N PRO A 390 -33.38 -10.37 7.30
CA PRO A 390 -32.05 -9.81 7.07
C PRO A 390 -30.94 -10.83 7.30
N ASP A 391 -29.99 -10.90 6.38
CA ASP A 391 -28.77 -11.68 6.58
C ASP A 391 -27.63 -10.78 7.07
N TYR A 392 -27.68 -10.48 8.38
CA TYR A 392 -26.70 -9.67 9.08
C TYR A 392 -25.25 -10.15 8.83
N GLU A 393 -25.05 -11.47 8.88
CA GLU A 393 -23.72 -12.08 8.79
C GLU A 393 -23.15 -11.85 7.38
N THR A 394 -23.92 -12.20 6.35
CA THR A 394 -23.53 -11.89 4.98
C THR A 394 -23.21 -10.41 4.81
N TYR A 395 -24.03 -9.52 5.33
CA TYR A 395 -23.81 -8.08 5.24
C TYR A 395 -22.43 -7.69 5.78
N LEU A 396 -22.12 -8.09 7.02
CA LEU A 396 -20.83 -7.80 7.66
C LEU A 396 -19.65 -8.37 6.86
N HIS A 397 -19.77 -9.61 6.36
CA HIS A 397 -18.72 -10.23 5.55
C HIS A 397 -18.50 -9.55 4.20
N ARG A 398 -19.57 -9.03 3.58
CA ARG A 398 -19.52 -8.31 2.31
C ARG A 398 -18.80 -6.98 2.48
N ILE A 399 -19.22 -6.15 3.43
CA ILE A 399 -18.59 -4.84 3.65
C ILE A 399 -17.14 -5.00 4.13
N GLY A 400 -16.84 -6.03 4.95
CA GLY A 400 -15.46 -6.37 5.36
C GLY A 400 -14.54 -6.87 4.23
N ARG A 401 -14.97 -6.83 2.95
CA ARG A 401 -14.06 -6.96 1.81
C ARG A 401 -13.26 -5.68 1.57
N THR A 402 -13.76 -4.52 2.01
CA THR A 402 -13.03 -3.25 2.05
C THR A 402 -12.59 -2.91 3.48
N GLY A 403 -11.82 -1.83 3.66
CA GLY A 403 -11.45 -1.31 4.99
C GLY A 403 -10.53 -2.23 5.82
N ARG A 404 -9.64 -2.99 5.17
CA ARG A 404 -8.78 -3.99 5.82
C ARG A 404 -7.49 -3.39 6.37
N PHE A 405 -6.98 -3.97 7.47
CA PHE A 405 -5.71 -3.60 8.12
C PHE A 405 -5.60 -2.10 8.46
N GLY A 406 -6.71 -1.49 8.91
CA GLY A 406 -6.75 -0.07 9.29
C GLY A 406 -6.93 0.91 8.13
N ARG A 407 -7.09 0.42 6.88
CA ARG A 407 -7.50 1.27 5.75
C ARG A 407 -8.95 1.67 5.89
N GLU A 408 -9.28 2.84 5.36
CA GLU A 408 -10.68 3.24 5.17
C GLU A 408 -11.28 2.58 3.92
N GLY A 409 -12.60 2.38 3.92
CA GLY A 409 -13.34 1.74 2.83
C GLY A 409 -14.75 2.29 2.69
N VAL A 410 -15.38 2.08 1.53
CA VAL A 410 -16.75 2.53 1.26
C VAL A 410 -17.65 1.33 0.94
N ALA A 411 -18.84 1.30 1.53
CA ALA A 411 -19.90 0.34 1.21
C ALA A 411 -21.17 1.07 0.78
N ILE A 412 -21.66 0.79 -0.43
CA ILE A 412 -22.88 1.40 -0.98
C ILE A 412 -23.97 0.33 -1.13
N ASN A 413 -25.15 0.62 -0.63
CA ASN A 413 -26.32 -0.27 -0.64
C ASN A 413 -27.37 0.26 -1.61
N LEU A 414 -27.77 -0.53 -2.61
CA LEU A 414 -28.85 -0.14 -3.52
C LEU A 414 -30.19 -0.69 -3.03
N VAL A 415 -31.11 0.21 -2.72
CA VAL A 415 -32.48 -0.09 -2.27
C VAL A 415 -33.42 0.19 -3.43
N SER A 416 -34.39 -0.68 -3.72
CA SER A 416 -35.32 -0.50 -4.85
C SER A 416 -36.79 -0.70 -4.51
N ASP A 417 -37.09 -1.09 -3.27
CA ASP A 417 -38.45 -1.33 -2.81
C ASP A 417 -38.53 -1.24 -1.27
N GLU A 418 -39.76 -1.24 -0.74
CA GLU A 418 -40.01 -1.17 0.69
C GLU A 418 -39.40 -2.35 1.47
N THR A 419 -39.27 -3.52 0.83
CA THR A 419 -38.73 -4.73 1.47
C THR A 419 -37.23 -4.58 1.70
N SER A 420 -36.47 -4.21 0.68
CA SER A 420 -35.03 -3.95 0.74
C SER A 420 -34.73 -2.78 1.67
N TRP A 421 -35.57 -1.75 1.70
CA TRP A 421 -35.45 -0.64 2.66
C TRP A 421 -35.63 -1.12 4.11
N LYS A 422 -36.70 -1.88 4.38
CA LYS A 422 -36.97 -2.42 5.72
C LYS A 422 -35.83 -3.30 6.20
N ILE A 423 -35.32 -4.18 5.34
CA ILE A 423 -34.20 -5.07 5.66
C ILE A 423 -32.92 -4.26 5.96
N LEU A 424 -32.61 -3.26 5.14
CA LEU A 424 -31.45 -2.39 5.38
C LEU A 424 -31.58 -1.63 6.71
N LYS A 425 -32.78 -1.16 7.04
CA LYS A 425 -33.06 -0.49 8.32
C LYS A 425 -32.91 -1.43 9.52
N GLU A 426 -33.35 -2.68 9.39
CA GLU A 426 -33.13 -3.72 10.41
C GLU A 426 -31.64 -4.02 10.58
N ILE A 427 -30.86 -4.07 9.49
CA ILE A 427 -29.39 -4.22 9.52
C ILE A 427 -28.73 -3.04 10.24
N ALA A 428 -29.10 -1.80 9.88
CA ALA A 428 -28.60 -0.58 10.51
C ALA A 428 -28.89 -0.56 12.03
N HIS A 429 -30.10 -0.97 12.41
CA HIS A 429 -30.50 -1.05 13.81
C HIS A 429 -29.75 -2.15 14.57
N PHE A 430 -29.62 -3.34 13.99
CA PHE A 430 -28.91 -4.47 14.61
C PHE A 430 -27.44 -4.16 14.90
N TYR A 431 -26.78 -3.41 14.00
CA TYR A 431 -25.38 -3.02 14.18
C TYR A 431 -25.20 -1.70 14.92
N GLU A 432 -26.29 -1.00 15.26
CA GLU A 432 -26.27 0.34 15.86
C GLU A 432 -25.40 1.33 15.05
N ARG A 433 -25.54 1.29 13.72
CA ARG A 433 -24.78 2.14 12.80
C ARG A 433 -25.70 2.86 11.83
N GLU A 434 -25.42 4.15 11.66
CA GLU A 434 -26.06 4.95 10.63
C GLU A 434 -25.55 4.52 9.25
N ILE A 435 -26.48 4.33 8.32
CA ILE A 435 -26.21 4.14 6.90
C ILE A 435 -26.74 5.39 6.21
N GLU A 436 -25.84 6.26 5.77
CA GLU A 436 -26.19 7.59 5.30
C GLU A 436 -26.81 7.54 3.90
N LYS A 437 -27.88 8.31 3.68
CA LYS A 437 -28.54 8.41 2.37
C LYS A 437 -27.68 9.26 1.44
N ILE A 438 -27.39 8.75 0.25
CA ILE A 438 -26.93 9.57 -0.86
C ILE A 438 -28.15 9.94 -1.69
N ASP A 439 -28.48 11.23 -1.76
CA ASP A 439 -29.57 11.69 -2.61
C ASP A 439 -29.12 11.76 -4.07
N ILE A 440 -29.57 10.79 -4.85
CA ILE A 440 -29.30 10.72 -6.29
C ILE A 440 -30.03 11.82 -7.07
N ASN A 441 -31.01 12.50 -6.48
CA ASN A 441 -31.75 13.59 -7.13
C ASN A 441 -31.03 14.95 -7.02
N ASP A 442 -30.03 15.07 -6.14
CA ASP A 442 -29.24 16.30 -5.95
C ASP A 442 -28.22 16.52 -7.09
N GLY A 443 -28.25 15.69 -8.13
CA GLY A 443 -27.34 15.74 -9.26
C GLY A 443 -26.07 14.94 -9.02
N TRP A 444 -25.66 14.23 -10.07
CA TRP A 444 -24.53 13.31 -10.06
C TRP A 444 -23.18 13.96 -9.71
N ASP A 445 -23.00 15.25 -10.00
CA ASP A 445 -21.81 16.01 -9.61
C ASP A 445 -21.70 16.18 -8.08
N ASN A 446 -22.83 16.36 -7.40
CA ASN A 446 -22.87 16.48 -5.94
C ASN A 446 -22.64 15.12 -5.28
N VAL A 447 -23.21 14.05 -5.85
CA VAL A 447 -22.92 12.67 -5.45
C VAL A 447 -21.43 12.36 -5.61
N ALA A 448 -20.82 12.74 -6.74
CA ALA A 448 -19.40 12.55 -6.98
C ALA A 448 -18.53 13.36 -6.01
N LYS A 449 -18.86 14.64 -5.78
CA LYS A 449 -18.17 15.49 -4.78
C LYS A 449 -18.29 14.93 -3.36
N PHE A 450 -19.46 14.42 -3.00
CA PHE A 450 -19.70 13.80 -1.70
C PHE A 450 -18.87 12.53 -1.54
N LEU A 451 -18.89 11.63 -2.52
CA LEU A 451 -18.14 10.38 -2.48
C LEU A 451 -16.62 10.58 -2.55
N ARG A 452 -16.13 11.65 -3.20
CA ARG A 452 -14.71 12.06 -3.21
C ARG A 452 -14.17 12.50 -1.85
N LYS A 453 -15.03 12.83 -0.88
CA LYS A 453 -14.61 13.16 0.50
C LYS A 453 -14.16 11.93 1.28
N PHE A 454 -14.47 10.74 0.79
CA PHE A 454 -14.09 9.48 1.40
C PHE A 454 -12.97 8.84 0.55
N PRO A 455 -11.97 8.20 1.18
CA PRO A 455 -10.76 7.78 0.49
C PRO A 455 -11.04 6.63 -0.48
N THR A 456 -11.37 6.98 -1.71
CA THR A 456 -10.98 6.19 -2.88
C THR A 456 -9.56 6.62 -3.28
N PRO A 457 -8.69 5.68 -3.67
CA PRO A 457 -7.35 6.01 -4.11
C PRO A 457 -7.43 7.04 -5.24
N PRO A 458 -6.59 8.08 -5.23
CA PRO A 458 -6.50 8.99 -6.36
C PRO A 458 -5.89 8.23 -7.55
N PHE A 459 -6.49 8.38 -8.73
CA PHE A 459 -5.82 8.17 -10.02
C PHE A 459 -6.48 9.03 -11.09
N PRO A 460 -5.77 9.27 -12.20
CA PRO A 460 -5.38 10.59 -12.65
C PRO A 460 -6.55 11.39 -13.26
N LEU A 461 -6.58 12.69 -12.99
CA LEU A 461 -7.54 13.64 -13.55
C LEU A 461 -7.37 13.87 -15.09
N HIS A 462 -6.57 13.07 -15.78
CA HIS A 462 -6.17 13.29 -17.18
C HIS A 462 -7.18 12.84 -18.24
N LEU A 463 -8.33 12.26 -17.86
CA LEU A 463 -9.38 11.94 -18.85
C LEU A 463 -10.63 12.82 -18.74
N PHE A 464 -10.82 13.52 -17.62
CA PHE A 464 -11.97 14.43 -17.46
C PHE A 464 -11.63 15.86 -17.90
N LEU A 465 -10.40 16.32 -17.71
CA LEU A 465 -9.95 17.65 -18.16
C LEU A 465 -9.79 17.76 -19.69
N ALA A 466 -9.68 16.63 -20.41
CA ALA A 466 -9.61 16.63 -21.87
C ALA A 466 -10.94 17.05 -22.53
N ILE A 467 -12.07 17.00 -21.82
CA ILE A 467 -13.36 17.48 -22.36
C ILE A 467 -13.57 18.98 -22.05
N GLU A 468 -13.01 19.49 -20.95
CA GLU A 468 -13.06 20.92 -20.60
C GLU A 468 -12.14 21.79 -21.49
N GLU A 469 -10.92 21.32 -21.80
CA GLU A 469 -10.01 22.07 -22.70
C GLU A 469 -10.47 22.08 -24.17
N TYR A 470 -11.17 21.05 -24.63
CA TYR A 470 -11.67 21.00 -26.00
C TYR A 470 -12.88 21.92 -26.24
N ALA A 471 -13.71 22.17 -25.22
CA ALA A 471 -14.86 23.08 -25.33
C ALA A 471 -14.44 24.55 -25.51
N PHE A 472 -13.31 24.94 -24.90
CA PHE A 472 -12.74 26.29 -25.01
C PHE A 472 -12.13 26.58 -26.40
N PHE A 473 -11.71 25.53 -27.11
CA PHE A 473 -11.13 25.65 -28.46
C PHE A 473 -12.16 25.58 -29.59
N LEU A 474 -13.36 25.03 -29.34
CA LEU A 474 -14.38 24.79 -30.37
C LEU A 474 -15.55 25.79 -30.36
N PHE A 475 -15.75 26.56 -29.27
CA PHE A 475 -16.86 27.50 -29.15
C PHE A 475 -16.42 28.89 -28.68
N PRO A 476 -17.04 29.98 -29.16
CA PRO A 476 -16.77 31.32 -28.65
C PRO A 476 -17.04 31.43 -27.14
N PRO A 477 -16.27 32.26 -26.40
CA PRO A 477 -16.37 32.39 -24.95
C PRO A 477 -17.78 32.70 -24.44
N GLU A 478 -18.60 33.40 -25.24
CA GLU A 478 -19.95 33.77 -24.84
C GLU A 478 -20.92 32.57 -24.73
N ILE A 479 -20.65 31.47 -25.46
CA ILE A 479 -21.46 30.23 -25.37
C ILE A 479 -21.01 29.40 -24.16
N VAL A 480 -19.69 29.33 -23.94
CA VAL A 480 -19.08 28.61 -22.81
C VAL A 480 -19.50 29.25 -21.48
N TYR A 481 -19.54 30.58 -21.39
CA TYR A 481 -19.99 31.29 -20.17
C TYR A 481 -21.47 31.04 -19.85
N SER A 482 -22.34 30.89 -20.85
CA SER A 482 -23.77 30.64 -20.65
C SER A 482 -24.11 29.22 -20.18
N MET A 483 -23.17 28.28 -20.30
CA MET A 483 -23.32 26.88 -19.88
C MET A 483 -22.82 26.63 -18.45
N VAL A 484 -22.04 27.56 -17.89
CA VAL A 484 -21.31 27.38 -16.62
C VAL A 484 -21.92 28.19 -15.46
N ASP A 485 -22.73 29.22 -15.74
CA ASP A 485 -23.40 30.01 -14.71
C ASP A 485 -24.79 30.51 -15.19
N PRO A 486 -25.92 29.96 -14.69
CA PRO A 486 -27.26 30.41 -15.03
C PRO A 486 -27.66 31.76 -14.39
N ASP A 487 -26.96 32.21 -13.34
CA ASP A 487 -27.40 33.34 -12.49
C ASP A 487 -26.49 34.58 -12.56
N ALA A 488 -25.34 34.52 -13.23
CA ALA A 488 -24.52 35.71 -13.49
C ALA A 488 -25.11 36.58 -14.62
N SER A 489 -26.18 37.34 -14.35
CA SER A 489 -26.71 38.32 -15.30
C SER A 489 -27.25 39.62 -14.67
N GLU A 490 -26.42 40.66 -14.68
CA GLU A 490 -26.88 42.05 -14.90
C GLU A 490 -26.01 42.82 -15.91
N TRP A 491 -24.72 42.48 -16.02
CA TRP A 491 -23.79 43.20 -16.91
C TRP A 491 -23.93 42.83 -18.41
N LEU A 492 -24.32 41.58 -18.70
CA LEU A 492 -24.35 40.99 -20.06
C LEU A 492 -25.60 41.32 -20.90
N LYS A 493 -26.62 41.97 -20.33
CA LYS A 493 -27.84 42.36 -21.09
C LYS A 493 -27.63 43.58 -22.00
N SER A 494 -26.43 44.17 -22.04
CA SER A 494 -26.19 45.43 -22.75
C SER A 494 -25.57 45.31 -24.16
N GLN A 495 -25.19 44.12 -24.64
CA GLN A 495 -24.40 44.01 -25.89
C GLN A 495 -24.78 42.89 -26.87
N GLN A 496 -26.07 42.67 -27.15
CA GLN A 496 -26.46 41.80 -28.28
C GLN A 496 -27.32 42.50 -29.33
N ARG A 497 -26.70 42.89 -30.45
CA ARG A 497 -27.35 43.09 -31.76
C ARG A 497 -26.34 42.92 -32.89
N GLY A 498 -26.36 41.78 -33.61
CA GLY A 498 -25.52 41.62 -34.80
C GLY A 498 -25.54 40.26 -35.53
N SER A 499 -26.46 40.11 -36.49
CA SER A 499 -26.46 39.30 -37.73
C SER A 499 -26.23 37.76 -37.72
N ARG A 500 -27.32 37.06 -38.07
CA ARG A 500 -27.53 35.61 -38.27
C ARG A 500 -26.70 34.96 -39.39
N ASN A 501 -26.02 35.74 -40.24
CA ASN A 501 -25.36 35.23 -41.45
C ASN A 501 -23.96 34.66 -41.20
N HIS A 502 -23.27 35.04 -40.11
CA HIS A 502 -21.94 34.51 -39.78
C HIS A 502 -21.98 33.06 -39.26
N ARG A 503 -23.09 32.64 -38.63
CA ARG A 503 -23.23 31.29 -38.09
C ARG A 503 -23.35 30.21 -39.16
N ILE A 504 -23.90 30.52 -40.34
CA ILE A 504 -24.12 29.54 -41.42
C ILE A 504 -22.80 29.21 -42.14
N ILE A 505 -21.94 30.20 -42.34
CA ILE A 505 -20.65 30.04 -43.04
C ILE A 505 -19.69 29.15 -42.22
N ILE A 506 -19.64 29.34 -40.90
CA ILE A 506 -18.75 28.58 -40.00
C ILE A 506 -19.17 27.10 -39.92
N VAL A 507 -20.47 26.81 -39.87
CA VAL A 507 -20.97 25.42 -39.82
C VAL A 507 -20.71 24.68 -41.13
N THR A 508 -20.77 25.39 -42.27
CA THR A 508 -20.57 24.76 -43.59
C THR A 508 -19.10 24.43 -43.83
N LEU A 509 -18.17 25.30 -43.38
CA LEU A 509 -16.73 25.03 -43.43
C LEU A 509 -16.31 23.85 -42.54
N GLY A 510 -16.92 23.70 -41.36
CA GLY A 510 -16.65 22.57 -40.45
C GLY A 510 -17.03 21.21 -41.03
N ILE A 511 -18.13 21.13 -41.79
CA ILE A 511 -18.61 19.88 -42.40
C ILE A 511 -17.68 19.43 -43.56
N ILE A 512 -17.12 20.37 -44.33
CA ILE A 512 -16.21 20.05 -45.45
C ILE A 512 -14.89 19.45 -44.96
N VAL A 513 -14.35 19.96 -43.84
CA VAL A 513 -13.10 19.46 -43.23
C VAL A 513 -13.29 18.03 -42.69
N LEU A 514 -14.46 17.74 -42.10
CA LEU A 514 -14.82 16.42 -41.60
C LEU A 514 -14.93 15.35 -42.71
N ILE A 515 -15.45 15.71 -43.87
CA ILE A 515 -15.57 14.79 -45.02
C ILE A 515 -14.20 14.51 -45.66
N GLY A 516 -13.27 15.48 -45.65
CA GLY A 516 -11.89 15.30 -46.12
C GLY A 516 -11.06 14.35 -45.25
N ALA A 517 -11.25 14.38 -43.94
CA ALA A 517 -10.53 13.50 -43.00
C ALA A 517 -10.96 12.02 -43.12
N VAL A 518 -12.26 11.77 -43.34
CA VAL A 518 -12.80 10.40 -43.46
C VAL A 518 -12.39 9.73 -44.77
N THR A 519 -12.23 10.50 -45.86
CA THR A 519 -11.82 9.96 -47.17
C THR A 519 -10.34 9.59 -47.23
N GLY A 520 -9.47 10.28 -46.48
CA GLY A 520 -8.04 9.95 -46.40
C GLY A 520 -7.74 8.64 -45.67
N ILE A 521 -8.54 8.29 -44.66
CA ILE A 521 -8.34 7.07 -43.84
C ILE A 521 -8.74 5.80 -44.62
N VAL A 522 -9.79 5.87 -45.43
CA VAL A 522 -10.26 4.71 -46.22
C VAL A 522 -9.29 4.35 -47.35
N PHE A 523 -8.57 5.33 -47.91
CA PHE A 523 -7.61 5.09 -49.00
C PHE A 523 -6.30 4.41 -48.53
N SER A 524 -5.93 4.58 -47.26
CA SER A 524 -4.70 4.01 -46.70
C SER A 524 -4.84 2.53 -46.31
N VAL A 525 -6.05 2.05 -46.04
CA VAL A 525 -6.30 0.67 -45.56
C VAL A 525 -6.39 -0.34 -46.71
N LEU A 526 -6.66 0.09 -47.94
CA LEU A 526 -6.84 -0.80 -49.09
C LEU A 526 -5.55 -1.26 -49.79
N LYS A 527 -4.35 -0.81 -49.36
CA LYS A 527 -3.10 -1.07 -50.10
C LYS A 527 -2.22 -2.22 -49.58
N ASN A 528 -2.46 -2.77 -48.38
CA ASN A 528 -1.56 -3.77 -47.78
C ASN A 528 -2.24 -5.12 -47.47
N SER A 529 -2.64 -5.83 -48.52
CA SER A 529 -2.69 -7.30 -48.46
C SER A 529 -2.26 -7.84 -49.82
N HIS A 530 -1.20 -8.65 -49.87
CA HIS A 530 -0.92 -9.77 -50.81
C HIS A 530 0.54 -10.26 -50.64
N GLY A 531 0.71 -11.57 -50.36
CA GLY A 531 1.88 -12.36 -50.79
C GLY A 531 2.88 -12.87 -49.74
N ALA A 532 2.79 -14.16 -49.37
CA ALA A 532 3.92 -15.03 -49.01
C ALA A 532 4.61 -15.55 -50.33
N PRO A 533 5.80 -16.23 -50.37
CA PRO A 533 6.04 -17.53 -49.70
C PRO A 533 7.50 -17.94 -49.31
N ASP A 534 7.56 -19.01 -48.52
CA ASP A 534 8.52 -20.13 -48.31
C ASP A 534 9.97 -20.16 -48.84
N GLY A 535 10.85 -20.77 -48.02
CA GLY A 535 12.13 -21.36 -48.44
C GLY A 535 12.85 -22.17 -47.34
N SER A 536 12.97 -23.49 -47.54
CA SER A 536 13.67 -24.47 -46.69
C SER A 536 15.21 -24.38 -46.73
N GLY A 537 15.91 -24.90 -45.70
CA GLY A 537 17.30 -25.36 -45.89
C GLY A 537 18.14 -25.68 -44.64
N ASN A 538 18.22 -26.97 -44.30
CA ASN A 538 19.35 -27.77 -43.75
C ASN A 538 20.49 -27.14 -42.89
N GLY A 539 20.67 -27.69 -41.68
CA GLY A 539 21.70 -28.74 -41.45
C GLY A 539 23.02 -28.38 -40.71
N LYS A 540 23.44 -29.33 -39.84
CA LYS A 540 24.67 -29.47 -39.00
C LYS A 540 24.61 -28.77 -37.64
N GLY A 541 24.72 -29.40 -36.46
CA GLY A 541 25.25 -30.71 -36.08
C GLY A 541 26.63 -30.57 -35.45
N ILE A 542 26.76 -30.83 -34.13
CA ILE A 542 27.81 -31.64 -33.45
C ILE A 542 27.70 -31.46 -31.91
N ASN A 543 27.50 -32.61 -31.25
CA ASN A 543 27.96 -33.11 -29.92
C ASN A 543 28.20 -32.12 -28.76
N GLY A 544 27.81 -32.40 -27.51
CA GLY A 544 27.50 -33.66 -26.84
C GLY A 544 28.22 -33.69 -25.48
N GLY A 545 27.55 -34.10 -24.40
CA GLY A 545 28.20 -34.34 -23.11
C GLY A 545 27.28 -34.26 -21.89
N ASN A 546 26.75 -35.42 -21.49
CA ASN A 546 25.88 -35.67 -20.34
C ASN A 546 26.60 -35.65 -18.98
N ASN A 547 25.82 -35.27 -17.94
CA ASN A 547 25.79 -35.74 -16.54
C ASN A 547 27.08 -36.02 -15.76
N THR A 548 27.15 -35.45 -14.54
CA THR A 548 27.09 -36.21 -13.27
C THR A 548 27.14 -35.27 -12.04
N ASN A 549 26.18 -35.45 -11.13
CA ASN A 549 26.32 -35.19 -9.68
C ASN A 549 26.71 -36.53 -9.03
N PRO A 550 27.40 -36.61 -7.85
CA PRO A 550 26.91 -35.98 -6.61
C PRO A 550 27.98 -35.55 -5.56
N GLY A 551 27.55 -34.67 -4.64
CA GLY A 551 27.87 -34.65 -3.20
C GLY A 551 29.32 -34.70 -2.71
N ASN A 552 29.76 -33.64 -2.01
CA ASN A 552 30.52 -33.80 -0.77
C ASN A 552 30.46 -32.56 0.13
N ASN A 553 30.07 -32.81 1.38
CA ASN A 553 30.18 -31.94 2.54
C ASN A 553 31.67 -31.77 2.90
N PRO A 554 32.09 -30.59 3.41
CA PRO A 554 32.67 -30.63 4.75
C PRO A 554 32.31 -29.41 5.61
N ASN A 555 31.76 -29.68 6.79
CA ASN A 555 32.18 -29.00 8.02
C ASN A 555 33.37 -29.81 8.60
N PRO A 556 34.24 -29.32 9.51
CA PRO A 556 34.18 -28.07 10.29
C PRO A 556 35.53 -27.31 10.42
N LYS A 557 35.52 -26.07 10.94
CA LYS A 557 36.40 -25.56 12.02
C LYS A 557 36.34 -24.03 12.16
N ASN A 558 36.06 -23.57 13.39
CA ASN A 558 36.44 -22.25 13.90
C ASN A 558 37.93 -21.97 13.62
N PRO A 559 38.30 -20.79 13.12
CA PRO A 559 39.55 -20.15 13.48
C PRO A 559 39.32 -19.25 14.70
N ALA A 560 40.20 -19.42 15.67
CA ALA A 560 40.37 -18.56 16.83
C ALA A 560 40.50 -17.07 16.45
N GLY A 561 40.14 -16.21 17.40
CA GLY A 561 40.18 -14.76 17.28
C GLY A 561 41.50 -14.23 16.74
N GLY A 562 41.41 -13.49 15.64
CA GLY A 562 42.29 -12.38 15.35
C GLY A 562 41.68 -11.08 15.90
N PRO A 563 42.48 -10.05 16.20
CA PRO A 563 41.94 -8.78 16.68
C PRO A 563 40.96 -8.23 15.63
N ALA A 564 39.78 -7.81 16.08
CA ALA A 564 38.82 -7.13 15.23
C ALA A 564 39.54 -5.95 14.53
N SER A 565 39.39 -5.87 13.21
CA SER A 565 39.74 -4.66 12.47
C SER A 565 38.99 -3.48 13.12
N PRO A 566 39.57 -2.27 13.25
CA PRO A 566 38.92 -1.13 13.89
C PRO A 566 37.60 -0.67 13.23
N ASP A 567 37.28 -1.19 12.04
CA ASP A 567 36.22 -0.67 11.17
C ASP A 567 34.87 -1.43 11.24
N THR A 568 34.65 -2.35 12.19
CA THR A 568 33.39 -3.13 12.29
C THR A 568 32.25 -2.46 13.07
N LYS A 569 32.33 -1.14 13.34
CA LYS A 569 31.33 -0.44 14.16
C LYS A 569 29.99 -0.21 13.45
N TYR A 570 30.00 -0.08 12.12
CA TYR A 570 28.80 0.27 11.34
C TYR A 570 28.35 -0.92 10.50
N LEU A 571 27.06 -1.25 10.61
CA LEU A 571 26.45 -2.37 9.90
C LEU A 571 25.31 -1.87 9.01
N THR A 572 25.18 -2.45 7.82
CA THR A 572 23.99 -2.34 6.97
C THR A 572 22.82 -3.12 7.57
N TRP A 573 21.60 -2.92 7.04
CA TRP A 573 20.40 -3.64 7.49
C TRP A 573 20.52 -5.17 7.40
N ASP A 574 21.36 -5.69 6.50
CA ASP A 574 21.65 -7.13 6.33
C ASP A 574 22.90 -7.59 7.12
N ASN A 575 23.31 -6.82 8.13
CA ASN A 575 24.43 -7.08 9.04
C ASN A 575 25.80 -7.19 8.35
N LYS A 576 26.01 -6.52 7.22
CA LYS A 576 27.33 -6.44 6.58
C LYS A 576 28.13 -5.28 7.17
N PRO A 577 29.40 -5.49 7.53
CA PRO A 577 30.27 -4.42 8.01
C PRO A 577 30.59 -3.42 6.89
N VAL A 578 30.58 -2.15 7.26
CA VAL A 578 30.83 -1.02 6.35
C VAL A 578 32.24 -0.46 6.60
N ASN A 579 33.06 -0.43 5.54
CA ASN A 579 34.34 0.29 5.57
C ASN A 579 34.10 1.79 5.29
N LEU A 580 34.89 2.70 5.83
CA LEU A 580 34.80 4.14 5.53
C LEU A 580 35.63 4.56 4.30
N THR A 581 36.42 3.67 3.68
CA THR A 581 37.14 3.98 2.44
C THR A 581 36.20 4.18 1.25
N ILE A 582 36.37 5.28 0.52
CA ILE A 582 35.71 5.53 -0.77
C ILE A 582 36.62 5.01 -1.90
N ASN A 583 36.11 4.04 -2.66
CA ASN A 583 36.79 3.56 -3.86
C ASN A 583 36.24 4.34 -5.08
N PRO A 584 37.10 5.10 -5.80
CA PRO A 584 36.67 5.82 -6.99
C PRO A 584 36.16 4.87 -8.08
N ASP A 585 34.94 5.09 -8.57
CA ASP A 585 34.39 4.43 -9.74
C ASP A 585 34.65 5.29 -10.97
N SER A 586 35.29 4.72 -11.99
CA SER A 586 35.60 5.45 -13.23
C SER A 586 34.36 5.96 -13.97
N ASN A 587 33.21 5.34 -13.75
CA ASN A 587 31.92 5.69 -14.37
C ASN A 587 31.15 6.77 -13.60
N LEU A 588 31.55 7.09 -12.37
CA LEU A 588 30.95 8.14 -11.57
C LEU A 588 31.80 9.41 -11.70
N LYS A 589 31.16 10.50 -12.15
CA LYS A 589 31.76 11.82 -12.29
C LYS A 589 30.85 12.83 -11.62
N LYS A 590 31.44 13.88 -11.04
CA LYS A 590 30.72 15.00 -10.40
C LYS A 590 30.04 15.87 -11.46
N SER A 591 29.08 15.30 -12.16
CA SER A 591 28.41 15.91 -13.32
C SER A 591 27.07 16.52 -12.96
N PHE A 592 26.53 16.18 -11.79
CA PHE A 592 25.23 16.63 -11.33
C PHE A 592 25.39 17.74 -10.28
N TYR A 593 24.62 18.82 -10.45
CA TYR A 593 24.60 19.93 -9.51
C TYR A 593 24.11 19.52 -8.12
N GLY A 594 23.01 18.76 -8.06
CA GLY A 594 22.45 18.22 -6.83
C GLY A 594 21.65 16.94 -7.11
N LEU A 595 21.43 16.16 -6.06
CA LEU A 595 20.57 14.98 -6.11
C LEU A 595 19.56 14.98 -4.95
N ASN A 596 18.35 14.53 -5.23
CA ASN A 596 17.36 14.23 -4.22
C ASN A 596 17.65 12.84 -3.64
N TYR A 597 17.64 12.74 -2.32
CA TYR A 597 18.02 11.53 -1.61
C TYR A 597 17.03 11.23 -0.48
N GLY A 598 16.53 9.99 -0.48
CA GLY A 598 15.83 9.38 0.62
C GLY A 598 16.38 7.97 0.80
N PRO A 599 16.99 7.62 1.95
CA PRO A 599 17.48 6.28 2.18
C PRO A 599 16.36 5.25 2.02
N VAL A 600 16.71 4.10 1.44
CA VAL A 600 15.77 2.98 1.34
C VAL A 600 15.33 2.58 2.75
N ASN A 601 14.05 2.27 2.92
CA ASN A 601 13.40 1.95 4.21
C ASN A 601 13.30 3.09 5.24
N ALA A 602 13.65 4.34 4.89
CA ALA A 602 13.45 5.51 5.75
C ALA A 602 12.01 6.06 5.71
N SER A 603 11.02 5.18 5.83
CA SER A 603 9.59 5.55 5.80
C SER A 603 8.97 5.34 7.17
N PHE A 604 8.39 6.40 7.75
CA PHE A 604 7.64 6.31 8.99
C PHE A 604 6.36 5.47 8.78
N PRO A 605 5.96 4.62 9.75
CA PRO A 605 6.56 4.38 11.07
C PRO A 605 7.66 3.31 11.10
N TRP A 606 8.04 2.73 9.95
CA TRP A 606 8.91 1.56 9.89
C TRP A 606 10.37 1.86 10.17
N CYS A 607 10.88 3.01 9.70
CA CYS A 607 12.22 3.52 9.98
C CYS A 607 13.34 2.46 9.97
N GLY A 608 13.38 1.64 8.92
CA GLY A 608 14.27 0.49 8.80
C GLY A 608 15.62 0.79 8.14
N ASN A 609 15.92 2.05 7.85
CA ASN A 609 17.23 2.47 7.36
C ASN A 609 18.28 2.41 8.47
N THR A 610 19.52 2.10 8.11
CA THR A 610 20.64 2.10 9.05
C THR A 610 21.67 3.15 8.64
N LEU A 611 22.48 3.61 9.60
CA LEU A 611 23.62 4.48 9.30
C LEU A 611 24.60 3.79 8.33
N GLY A 612 24.77 2.46 8.41
CA GLY A 612 25.64 1.72 7.49
C GLY A 612 25.16 1.81 6.03
N ASP A 613 23.86 1.68 5.80
CA ASP A 613 23.28 1.83 4.45
C ASP A 613 23.45 3.25 3.91
N VAL A 614 23.22 4.25 4.76
CA VAL A 614 23.40 5.66 4.40
C VAL A 614 24.87 5.96 4.09
N ILE A 615 25.83 5.40 4.84
CA ILE A 615 27.26 5.52 4.53
C ILE A 615 27.55 5.01 3.12
N GLU A 616 27.09 3.80 2.76
CA GLU A 616 27.33 3.25 1.42
C GLU A 616 26.67 4.08 0.31
N ASP A 617 25.45 4.59 0.53
CA ASP A 617 24.77 5.48 -0.41
C ASP A 617 25.59 6.78 -0.61
N ILE A 618 26.04 7.40 0.48
CA ILE A 618 26.79 8.67 0.46
C ILE A 618 28.16 8.51 -0.21
N LYS A 619 28.85 7.37 -0.06
CA LYS A 619 30.09 7.12 -0.81
C LYS A 619 29.87 7.18 -2.32
N MET A 620 28.79 6.58 -2.81
CA MET A 620 28.45 6.59 -4.24
C MET A 620 28.04 8.01 -4.68
N ILE A 621 27.12 8.63 -3.95
CA ILE A 621 26.59 9.98 -4.23
C ILE A 621 27.71 11.03 -4.25
N SER A 622 28.68 10.93 -3.33
CA SER A 622 29.80 11.90 -3.23
C SER A 622 30.67 11.99 -4.48
N GLN A 623 30.60 10.97 -5.35
CA GLN A 623 31.31 10.93 -6.62
C GLN A 623 30.50 11.56 -7.76
N LEU A 624 29.23 11.88 -7.53
CA LEU A 624 28.28 12.44 -8.49
C LEU A 624 27.92 13.91 -8.24
N THR A 625 27.90 14.31 -6.97
CA THR A 625 27.51 15.66 -6.57
C THR A 625 28.11 16.05 -5.21
N SER A 626 28.10 17.35 -4.92
CA SER A 626 28.37 17.91 -3.59
C SER A 626 27.11 18.43 -2.89
N ARG A 627 25.92 18.24 -3.47
CA ARG A 627 24.65 18.76 -2.92
C ARG A 627 23.57 17.70 -2.86
N LEU A 628 22.90 17.64 -1.72
CA LEU A 628 21.78 16.74 -1.49
C LEU A 628 20.56 17.50 -1.02
N ARG A 629 19.39 17.05 -1.46
CA ARG A 629 18.11 17.47 -0.91
C ARG A 629 17.41 16.25 -0.33
N LEU A 630 16.90 16.37 0.89
CA LEU A 630 16.21 15.29 1.59
C LEU A 630 14.70 15.51 1.55
N TYR A 631 13.91 14.44 1.45
CA TYR A 631 12.44 14.55 1.34
C TYR A 631 11.70 14.69 2.68
N GLY A 632 12.38 14.42 3.80
CA GLY A 632 11.80 14.45 5.14
C GLY A 632 12.86 14.36 6.23
N MET A 633 12.43 14.56 7.48
CA MET A 633 13.28 14.44 8.67
C MET A 633 13.07 13.14 9.45
N ASP A 634 11.96 12.44 9.22
CA ASP A 634 11.64 11.21 9.93
C ASP A 634 12.70 10.10 9.70
N CYS A 635 12.73 9.14 10.62
CA CYS A 635 13.60 7.97 10.54
C CYS A 635 15.11 8.30 10.50
N ASN A 636 15.52 9.34 11.23
CA ASN A 636 16.91 9.80 11.32
C ASN A 636 17.55 10.08 9.95
N MET A 637 16.76 10.39 8.93
CA MET A 637 17.25 10.54 7.56
C MET A 637 18.33 11.63 7.47
N ALA A 638 18.03 12.82 7.96
CA ALA A 638 18.97 13.94 7.95
C ALA A 638 20.15 13.73 8.90
N GLU A 639 19.89 13.12 10.06
CA GLU A 639 20.93 12.80 11.04
C GLU A 639 21.95 11.81 10.51
N TYR A 640 21.51 10.66 9.99
CA TYR A 640 22.41 9.67 9.41
C TYR A 640 23.14 10.20 8.18
N THR A 641 22.48 11.05 7.38
CA THR A 641 23.13 11.68 6.23
C THR A 641 24.27 12.61 6.66
N LEU A 642 24.04 13.49 7.64
CA LEU A 642 25.10 14.35 8.17
C LEU A 642 26.20 13.55 8.86
N GLU A 643 25.86 12.53 9.64
CA GLU A 643 26.84 11.68 10.30
C GLU A 643 27.71 10.94 9.28
N ALA A 644 27.12 10.40 8.20
CA ALA A 644 27.87 9.78 7.11
C ALA A 644 28.81 10.77 6.41
N ILE A 645 28.36 11.99 6.12
CA ILE A 645 29.18 13.06 5.52
C ILE A 645 30.40 13.36 6.40
N LEU A 646 30.19 13.51 7.71
CA LEU A 646 31.27 13.81 8.66
C LEU A 646 32.24 12.63 8.83
N LEU A 647 31.73 11.40 8.92
CA LEU A 647 32.56 10.18 9.04
C LEU A 647 33.44 9.97 7.80
N LEU A 648 32.88 10.22 6.61
CA LEU A 648 33.57 10.10 5.34
C LEU A 648 34.42 11.35 5.00
N LYS A 649 34.37 12.40 5.83
CA LYS A 649 35.08 13.67 5.65
C LYS A 649 34.79 14.33 4.29
N LEU A 650 33.52 14.35 3.92
CA LEU A 650 33.05 14.85 2.65
C LEU A 650 32.65 16.31 2.73
N ASP A 651 32.97 17.06 1.68
CA ASP A 651 32.45 18.42 1.47
C ASP A 651 31.13 18.34 0.68
N ILE A 652 30.08 17.93 1.39
CA ILE A 652 28.71 17.83 0.87
C ILE A 652 27.80 18.71 1.73
N THR A 653 26.89 19.43 1.08
CA THR A 653 25.82 20.17 1.77
C THR A 653 24.46 19.50 1.56
N ILE A 654 23.58 19.64 2.54
CA ILE A 654 22.22 19.10 2.51
C ILE A 654 21.18 20.22 2.61
N VAL A 655 20.01 19.99 2.02
CA VAL A 655 18.77 20.74 2.27
C VAL A 655 17.77 19.77 2.92
N PRO A 656 17.64 19.77 4.26
CA PRO A 656 16.59 19.05 4.95
C PRO A 656 15.20 19.60 4.61
N THR A 657 14.21 18.71 4.56
CA THR A 657 12.80 19.08 4.37
C THR A 657 11.99 18.73 5.60
N ILE A 658 11.39 19.73 6.24
CA ILE A 658 10.35 19.54 7.26
C ILE A 658 9.06 19.16 6.53
N TRP A 659 8.59 17.93 6.70
CA TRP A 659 7.36 17.48 6.04
C TRP A 659 6.13 18.21 6.55
N VAL A 660 5.21 18.47 5.63
CA VAL A 660 3.95 19.16 5.88
C VAL A 660 2.83 18.34 5.25
N ASP A 661 1.89 17.89 6.07
CA ASP A 661 0.62 17.27 5.69
C ASP A 661 -0.53 17.83 6.57
N ASP A 662 -1.70 17.21 6.50
CA ASP A 662 -2.90 17.53 7.26
C ASP A 662 -2.81 17.18 8.75
N ASN A 663 -1.70 16.56 9.19
CA ASN A 663 -1.45 16.20 10.58
C ASN A 663 -0.42 17.15 11.23
N ASP A 664 -0.91 18.03 12.11
CA ASP A 664 -0.05 18.97 12.86
C ASP A 664 1.03 18.27 13.72
N THR A 665 0.78 17.03 14.16
CA THR A 665 1.76 16.25 14.95
C THR A 665 2.95 15.80 14.11
N THR A 666 2.73 15.43 12.85
CA THR A 666 3.81 15.07 11.91
C THR A 666 4.71 16.27 11.65
N TYR A 667 4.10 17.43 11.37
CA TYR A 667 4.82 18.67 11.18
C TYR A 667 5.64 19.05 12.41
N GLN A 668 5.02 19.04 13.60
CA GLN A 668 5.69 19.45 14.83
C GLN A 668 6.90 18.57 15.14
N ARG A 669 6.77 17.24 14.98
CA ARG A 669 7.88 16.29 15.18
C ARG A 669 9.05 16.60 14.24
N GLN A 670 8.80 16.76 12.94
CA GLN A 670 9.87 17.02 11.98
C GLN A 670 10.49 18.42 12.12
N HIS A 671 9.66 19.41 12.50
CA HIS A 671 10.13 20.73 12.88
C HIS A 671 11.13 20.65 14.04
N ASP A 672 10.77 19.95 15.11
CA ASP A 672 11.63 19.84 16.29
C ASP A 672 12.91 19.05 15.98
N SER A 673 12.81 17.95 15.22
CA SER A 673 13.97 17.20 14.73
C SER A 673 14.94 18.04 13.91
N PHE A 674 14.47 19.01 13.11
CA PHE A 674 15.34 19.92 12.37
C PHE A 674 16.14 20.85 13.29
N PHE A 675 15.51 21.40 14.33
CA PHE A 675 16.22 22.26 15.28
C PHE A 675 17.17 21.46 16.18
N ASP A 676 16.82 20.24 16.55
CA ASP A 676 17.74 19.32 17.25
C ASP A 676 18.97 18.99 16.38
N LEU A 677 18.76 18.78 15.08
CA LEU A 677 19.84 18.56 14.11
C LEU A 677 20.80 19.75 14.06
N ILE A 678 20.28 20.98 13.96
CA ILE A 678 21.08 22.22 13.97
C ILE A 678 21.87 22.35 15.28
N ASN A 679 21.22 22.10 16.42
CA ASN A 679 21.88 22.20 17.73
C ASN A 679 23.01 21.18 17.87
N LYS A 680 22.83 19.98 17.31
CA LYS A 680 23.80 18.88 17.42
C LYS A 680 24.98 19.01 16.45
N TYR A 681 24.72 19.34 15.19
CA TYR A 681 25.73 19.31 14.11
C TYR A 681 26.17 20.69 13.63
N GLY A 682 25.49 21.75 14.06
CA GLY A 682 25.66 23.08 13.50
C GLY A 682 25.06 23.18 12.09
N VAL A 683 25.47 24.21 11.35
CA VAL A 683 24.91 24.53 10.04
C VAL A 683 25.93 24.43 8.90
N ASP A 684 27.18 24.05 9.15
CA ASP A 684 28.24 24.09 8.14
C ASP A 684 27.85 23.30 6.88
N HIS A 685 27.27 22.11 7.06
CA HIS A 685 26.78 21.23 5.99
C HIS A 685 25.30 21.42 5.60
N ILE A 686 24.62 22.50 6.00
CA ILE A 686 23.19 22.73 5.71
C ILE A 686 22.99 24.00 4.87
N ASP A 687 22.51 23.91 3.64
CA ASP A 687 22.41 25.08 2.71
C ASP A 687 21.06 25.80 2.73
N GLY A 688 20.05 25.22 3.38
CA GLY A 688 18.72 25.81 3.53
C GLY A 688 17.80 24.83 4.23
N VAL A 689 16.54 25.21 4.42
CA VAL A 689 15.49 24.30 4.90
C VAL A 689 14.23 24.47 4.07
N SER A 690 13.70 23.34 3.59
CA SER A 690 12.41 23.28 2.92
C SER A 690 11.32 22.99 3.95
N VAL A 691 10.24 23.77 3.97
CA VAL A 691 9.07 23.58 4.83
C VAL A 691 7.94 23.08 3.94
N GLY A 692 7.89 21.76 3.78
CA GLY A 692 6.99 21.06 2.87
C GLY A 692 7.63 20.70 1.53
N ASN A 693 6.93 19.80 0.84
CA ASN A 693 7.13 19.47 -0.56
C ASN A 693 5.75 19.32 -1.22
N GLU A 694 5.54 20.03 -2.32
CA GLU A 694 4.32 19.97 -3.14
C GLU A 694 3.03 20.17 -2.33
N VAL A 695 3.08 20.97 -1.26
CA VAL A 695 1.94 21.12 -0.34
C VAL A 695 0.76 21.81 -1.04
N ILE A 696 1.03 22.79 -1.92
CA ILE A 696 0.00 23.51 -2.69
C ILE A 696 -0.62 22.56 -3.71
N PHE A 697 0.20 21.75 -4.38
CA PHE A 697 -0.28 20.73 -5.30
C PHE A 697 -1.10 19.63 -4.60
N ARG A 698 -0.60 19.09 -3.49
CA ARG A 698 -1.25 18.02 -2.72
C ARG A 698 -2.51 18.51 -2.00
N LYS A 699 -2.58 19.80 -1.67
CA LYS A 699 -3.70 20.46 -0.96
C LYS A 699 -3.96 19.88 0.43
N ASP A 700 -2.93 19.34 1.06
CA ASP A 700 -3.01 18.75 2.41
C ASP A 700 -3.44 19.79 3.45
N ILE A 701 -2.98 21.04 3.30
CA ILE A 701 -3.38 22.18 4.13
C ILE A 701 -3.65 23.43 3.28
N PRO A 702 -4.42 24.41 3.79
CA PRO A 702 -4.57 25.69 3.12
C PRO A 702 -3.23 26.39 2.90
N THR A 703 -3.02 27.01 1.74
CA THR A 703 -1.78 27.69 1.36
C THR A 703 -1.36 28.76 2.38
N GLN A 704 -2.31 29.46 3.00
CA GLN A 704 -2.03 30.44 4.05
C GLN A 704 -1.41 29.81 5.29
N LYS A 705 -1.83 28.59 5.66
CA LYS A 705 -1.25 27.83 6.79
C LYS A 705 0.18 27.38 6.46
N LEU A 706 0.46 27.00 5.21
CA LEU A 706 1.83 26.72 4.75
C LEU A 706 2.72 27.96 4.87
N TYR A 707 2.27 29.12 4.39
CA TYR A 707 3.05 30.35 4.46
C TYR A 707 3.29 30.83 5.89
N GLN A 708 2.34 30.59 6.81
CA GLN A 708 2.57 30.79 8.25
C GLN A 708 3.67 29.87 8.78
N ARG A 709 3.63 28.57 8.49
CA ARG A 709 4.69 27.63 8.91
C ARG A 709 6.08 28.04 8.39
N ILE A 710 6.16 28.48 7.14
CA ILE A 710 7.41 29.03 6.57
C ILE A 710 7.90 30.25 7.35
N ALA A 711 7.00 31.19 7.66
CA ALA A 711 7.34 32.39 8.42
C ALA A 711 7.79 32.06 9.86
N ASP A 712 7.15 31.08 10.50
CA ASP A 712 7.50 30.63 11.85
C ASP A 712 8.90 29.99 11.88
N VAL A 713 9.19 29.09 10.94
CA VAL A 713 10.52 28.47 10.79
C VAL A 713 11.57 29.55 10.52
N ARG A 714 11.30 30.50 9.61
CA ARG A 714 12.21 31.63 9.33
C ARG A 714 12.49 32.47 10.57
N SER A 715 11.46 32.81 11.32
CA SER A 715 11.60 33.59 12.57
C SER A 715 12.49 32.86 13.57
N LYS A 716 12.29 31.55 13.75
CA LYS A 716 13.09 30.73 14.66
C LYS A 716 14.52 30.55 14.17
N VAL A 717 14.75 30.33 12.87
CA VAL A 717 16.11 30.26 12.30
C VAL A 717 16.87 31.56 12.53
N ASN A 718 16.22 32.71 12.32
CA ASN A 718 16.85 34.03 12.51
C ASN A 718 17.19 34.33 13.98
N SER A 719 16.50 33.73 14.95
CA SER A 719 16.77 33.95 16.37
C SER A 719 17.96 33.16 16.91
N LEU A 720 18.46 32.17 16.17
CA LEU A 720 19.55 31.28 16.61
C LEU A 720 20.96 31.90 16.50
N GLY A 721 21.11 33.08 15.89
CA GLY A 721 22.42 33.73 15.76
C GLY A 721 23.45 32.91 14.97
N LEU A 722 23.00 32.22 13.93
CA LEU A 722 23.81 31.30 13.13
C LEU A 722 24.97 32.02 12.41
N LYS A 723 26.09 31.31 12.22
CA LYS A 723 27.29 31.84 11.53
C LYS A 723 27.07 32.12 10.04
N LYS A 724 26.05 31.52 9.44
CA LYS A 724 25.66 31.73 8.04
C LYS A 724 24.15 31.92 7.96
N ASN A 725 23.71 32.71 6.97
CA ASN A 725 22.29 32.86 6.68
C ASN A 725 21.75 31.54 6.13
N LEU A 726 20.62 31.08 6.67
CA LEU A 726 19.99 29.83 6.27
C LEU A 726 18.61 30.11 5.66
N PRO A 727 18.48 30.07 4.31
CA PRO A 727 17.23 30.40 3.65
C PRO A 727 16.12 29.40 3.98
N VAL A 728 14.89 29.92 4.15
CA VAL A 728 13.69 29.13 4.43
C VAL A 728 12.70 29.28 3.27
N PHE A 729 12.32 28.14 2.69
CA PHE A 729 11.47 28.07 1.51
C PHE A 729 10.62 26.80 1.53
N THR A 730 9.77 26.60 0.54
CA THR A 730 9.12 25.34 0.18
C THR A 730 9.38 25.04 -1.29
N SER A 731 9.20 23.77 -1.66
CA SER A 731 9.25 23.30 -3.04
C SER A 731 7.84 22.95 -3.50
N ASP A 732 7.45 23.34 -4.70
CA ASP A 732 6.15 22.99 -5.29
C ASP A 732 6.23 22.91 -6.82
N LEU A 733 5.14 22.59 -7.51
CA LEU A 733 5.12 22.59 -8.98
C LEU A 733 5.48 23.98 -9.52
N GLY A 734 6.30 24.03 -10.57
CA GLY A 734 6.66 25.32 -11.19
C GLY A 734 5.44 26.11 -11.69
N SER A 735 4.37 25.43 -12.07
CA SER A 735 3.09 26.07 -12.43
C SER A 735 2.38 26.77 -11.27
N ASN A 736 2.77 26.47 -10.01
CA ASN A 736 2.21 27.08 -8.80
C ASN A 736 3.05 28.28 -8.31
N VAL A 737 4.16 28.62 -8.99
CA VAL A 737 4.99 29.78 -8.64
C VAL A 737 4.26 31.06 -9.05
N ASP A 738 3.60 31.68 -8.09
CA ASP A 738 2.93 32.96 -8.24
C ASP A 738 3.54 34.04 -7.34
N SER A 739 2.98 35.26 -7.38
CA SER A 739 3.48 36.37 -6.57
C SER A 739 3.40 36.14 -5.05
N ALA A 740 2.43 35.34 -4.57
CA ALA A 740 2.27 35.03 -3.16
C ALA A 740 3.29 33.97 -2.73
N PHE A 741 3.52 32.96 -3.57
CA PHE A 741 4.59 31.98 -3.41
C PHE A 741 5.95 32.68 -3.34
N VAL A 742 6.22 33.59 -4.28
CA VAL A 742 7.45 34.36 -4.30
C VAL A 742 7.60 35.20 -3.05
N ALA A 743 6.53 35.83 -2.54
CA ALA A 743 6.59 36.62 -1.32
C ALA A 743 6.89 35.78 -0.07
N ALA A 744 6.32 34.57 0.01
CA ALA A 744 6.43 33.70 1.18
C ALA A 744 7.81 33.04 1.34
N ASN A 745 8.59 32.87 0.26
CA ASN A 745 9.81 32.07 0.25
C ASN A 745 11.08 32.92 0.10
N ASP A 746 12.18 32.52 0.76
CA ASP A 746 13.48 33.20 0.63
C ASP A 746 14.15 32.90 -0.72
N MET A 747 13.87 31.72 -1.27
CA MET A 747 14.31 31.23 -2.58
C MET A 747 13.15 30.50 -3.27
N ILE A 748 13.15 30.46 -4.60
CA ILE A 748 12.09 29.82 -5.38
C ILE A 748 12.55 28.42 -5.78
N TRP A 749 11.84 27.40 -5.32
CA TRP A 749 12.12 26.00 -5.61
C TRP A 749 10.94 25.41 -6.37
N ALA A 750 11.19 25.05 -7.63
CA ALA A 750 10.18 24.61 -8.58
C ALA A 750 10.45 23.19 -9.09
N ASN A 751 9.45 22.32 -8.96
CA ASN A 751 9.45 20.99 -9.55
C ASN A 751 9.06 21.14 -11.04
N VAL A 752 9.99 20.83 -11.93
CA VAL A 752 9.84 20.99 -13.39
C VAL A 752 10.12 19.67 -14.08
N HIS A 753 9.05 18.95 -14.38
CA HIS A 753 9.13 17.66 -15.07
C HIS A 753 8.54 17.77 -16.49
N PRO A 754 9.36 17.72 -17.56
CA PRO A 754 8.87 17.75 -18.94
C PRO A 754 7.93 16.58 -19.25
N PHE A 755 8.09 15.47 -18.51
CA PHE A 755 7.22 14.31 -18.63
C PHE A 755 5.75 14.63 -18.35
N PHE A 756 5.44 15.36 -17.28
CA PHE A 756 4.06 15.75 -16.96
C PHE A 756 3.51 16.82 -17.90
N GLY A 757 4.38 17.55 -18.59
CA GLY A 757 4.00 18.43 -19.70
C GLY A 757 3.63 17.69 -20.99
N GLY A 758 3.70 16.35 -21.01
CA GLY A 758 3.40 15.53 -22.19
C GLY A 758 4.42 15.66 -23.33
N VAL A 759 5.59 16.22 -23.03
CA VAL A 759 6.62 16.60 -24.02
C VAL A 759 7.34 15.36 -24.55
N ASN A 760 7.62 15.30 -25.85
CA ASN A 760 8.49 14.26 -26.40
C ASN A 760 9.92 14.40 -25.85
N VAL A 761 10.58 13.27 -25.59
CA VAL A 761 11.91 13.28 -24.96
C VAL A 761 12.95 14.13 -25.71
N ASP A 762 12.89 14.16 -27.04
CA ASP A 762 13.81 14.93 -27.89
C ASP A 762 13.67 16.46 -27.71
N GLN A 763 12.53 16.91 -27.18
CA GLN A 763 12.22 18.31 -26.92
C GLN A 763 12.28 18.66 -25.42
N ALA A 764 12.39 17.64 -24.55
CA ALA A 764 12.21 17.76 -23.12
C ALA A 764 13.19 18.73 -22.46
N ALA A 765 14.48 18.69 -22.83
CA ALA A 765 15.49 19.57 -22.24
C ALA A 765 15.21 21.06 -22.58
N ASN A 766 14.99 21.37 -23.85
CA ASN A 766 14.71 22.75 -24.28
C ASN A 766 13.38 23.27 -23.70
N TRP A 767 12.36 22.42 -23.66
CA TRP A 767 11.09 22.76 -23.01
C TRP A 767 11.32 23.07 -21.52
N THR A 768 12.11 22.26 -20.81
CA THR A 768 12.39 22.45 -19.39
C THR A 768 13.07 23.79 -19.13
N PHE A 769 14.10 24.16 -19.89
CA PHE A 769 14.77 25.46 -19.76
C PHE A 769 13.83 26.63 -20.05
N THR A 770 13.00 26.51 -21.09
CA THR A 770 12.05 27.55 -21.48
C THR A 770 10.98 27.73 -20.40
N PHE A 771 10.34 26.63 -19.98
CA PHE A 771 9.34 26.64 -18.92
C PHE A 771 9.89 27.25 -17.64
N PHE A 772 11.05 26.78 -17.18
CA PHE A 772 11.66 27.24 -15.94
C PHE A 772 12.02 28.74 -16.01
N LYS A 773 12.55 29.19 -17.14
CA LYS A 773 12.86 30.61 -17.33
C LYS A 773 11.61 31.48 -17.30
N GLU A 774 10.58 31.11 -18.05
CA GLU A 774 9.39 31.94 -18.25
C GLU A 774 8.44 31.93 -17.06
N ASN A 775 8.28 30.78 -16.39
CA ASN A 775 7.28 30.59 -15.34
C ASN A 775 7.88 30.74 -13.93
N ASP A 776 9.16 30.39 -13.73
CA ASP A 776 9.76 30.42 -12.39
C ASP A 776 10.72 31.62 -12.25
N VAL A 777 11.73 31.73 -13.12
CA VAL A 777 12.79 32.76 -13.00
C VAL A 777 12.25 34.17 -13.21
N VAL A 778 11.42 34.39 -14.23
CA VAL A 778 10.83 35.71 -14.51
C VAL A 778 9.86 36.11 -13.39
N VAL A 779 9.07 35.16 -12.87
CA VAL A 779 8.10 35.42 -11.79
C VAL A 779 8.80 35.67 -10.44
N ALA A 780 9.96 35.04 -10.21
CA ALA A 780 10.77 35.20 -9.01
C ALA A 780 11.31 36.62 -8.78
N LYS A 781 11.25 37.53 -9.77
CA LYS A 781 11.65 38.94 -9.68
C LYS A 781 13.05 39.13 -9.05
N GLY A 782 14.01 38.29 -9.45
CA GLY A 782 15.40 38.36 -9.01
C GLY A 782 15.72 37.58 -7.73
N LYS A 783 14.76 36.87 -7.13
CA LYS A 783 15.09 35.85 -6.11
C LYS A 783 15.79 34.66 -6.77
N ASP A 784 16.70 34.05 -6.02
CA ASP A 784 17.35 32.82 -6.43
C ASP A 784 16.30 31.74 -6.72
N THR A 785 16.37 31.17 -7.93
CA THR A 785 15.38 30.22 -8.45
C THR A 785 16.09 28.91 -8.81
N ILE A 786 15.55 27.79 -8.36
CA ILE A 786 16.17 26.46 -8.39
C ILE A 786 15.16 25.44 -8.90
N MET A 787 15.61 24.54 -9.78
CA MET A 787 14.82 23.36 -10.17
C MET A 787 14.98 22.29 -9.10
N SER A 788 14.03 22.22 -8.18
CA SER A 788 14.08 21.35 -7.01
C SER A 788 13.86 19.89 -7.34
N GLU A 789 13.17 19.59 -8.44
CA GLU A 789 13.02 18.24 -9.00
C GLU A 789 12.90 18.35 -10.52
N VAL A 790 13.72 17.56 -11.23
CA VAL A 790 13.68 17.39 -12.68
C VAL A 790 14.14 15.97 -13.02
N GLY A 791 13.57 15.36 -14.06
CA GLY A 791 13.92 14.00 -14.43
C GLY A 791 13.05 13.40 -15.51
N TRP A 792 13.29 12.12 -15.76
CA TRP A 792 12.49 11.30 -16.68
C TRP A 792 12.27 9.90 -16.09
N PRO A 793 11.04 9.41 -15.98
CA PRO A 793 10.78 8.11 -15.37
C PRO A 793 11.10 6.96 -16.33
N THR A 794 11.51 5.81 -15.78
CA THR A 794 11.88 4.63 -16.61
C THR A 794 10.79 3.57 -16.70
N ALA A 795 9.74 3.67 -15.91
CA ALA A 795 8.57 2.78 -15.94
C ALA A 795 7.32 3.55 -15.52
N GLY A 796 6.14 2.99 -15.78
CA GLY A 796 4.85 3.62 -15.52
C GLY A 796 4.05 3.86 -16.81
N ASP A 797 2.94 4.58 -16.69
CA ASP A 797 2.08 4.92 -17.83
C ASP A 797 2.62 6.14 -18.60
N SER A 798 2.43 6.16 -19.92
CA SER A 798 2.81 7.29 -20.77
C SER A 798 1.87 8.48 -20.62
N GLN A 799 2.39 9.69 -20.83
CA GLN A 799 1.63 10.95 -20.83
C GLN A 799 1.78 11.63 -22.18
N GLN A 800 0.76 11.55 -23.04
CA GLN A 800 0.82 12.11 -24.41
C GLN A 800 2.07 11.64 -25.19
N GLY A 801 3.01 12.54 -25.53
CA GLY A 801 4.28 12.21 -26.19
C GLY A 801 5.39 11.74 -25.23
N ALA A 802 5.19 11.87 -23.92
CA ALA A 802 6.15 11.46 -22.91
C ALA A 802 5.99 9.97 -22.58
N VAL A 803 6.96 9.16 -23.03
CA VAL A 803 7.00 7.71 -22.79
C VAL A 803 8.07 7.38 -21.74
N PRO A 804 7.73 6.70 -20.63
CA PRO A 804 8.71 6.32 -19.62
C PRO A 804 9.55 5.14 -20.13
N SER A 805 10.87 5.28 -20.12
CA SER A 805 11.80 4.20 -20.46
C SER A 805 13.24 4.56 -20.06
N ALA A 806 14.09 3.57 -19.84
CA ALA A 806 15.52 3.79 -19.62
C ALA A 806 16.19 4.47 -20.83
N GLN A 807 15.74 4.17 -22.05
CA GLN A 807 16.21 4.82 -23.28
C GLN A 807 15.87 6.32 -23.30
N ASN A 808 14.65 6.69 -22.91
CA ASN A 808 14.26 8.08 -22.88
C ASN A 808 14.91 8.83 -21.71
N LEU A 809 15.11 8.17 -20.56
CA LEU A 809 15.96 8.73 -19.51
C LEU A 809 17.38 9.00 -20.03
N GLN A 810 18.00 8.06 -20.76
CA GLN A 810 19.31 8.29 -21.38
C GLN A 810 19.29 9.50 -22.33
N THR A 811 18.30 9.62 -23.20
CA THR A 811 18.16 10.78 -24.11
C THR A 811 18.05 12.09 -23.32
N PHE A 812 17.23 12.11 -22.27
CA PHE A 812 17.07 13.30 -21.43
C PHE A 812 18.37 13.67 -20.71
N LEU A 813 19.06 12.70 -20.10
CA LEU A 813 20.37 12.95 -19.45
C LEU A 813 21.41 13.50 -20.43
N SER A 814 21.45 12.96 -21.65
CA SER A 814 22.39 13.36 -22.70
C SER A 814 22.15 14.78 -23.21
N THR A 815 20.92 15.27 -23.12
CA THR A 815 20.51 16.58 -23.65
C THR A 815 20.30 17.64 -22.57
N PHE A 816 20.10 17.25 -21.32
CA PHE A 816 19.80 18.17 -20.22
C PHE A 816 21.01 18.50 -19.35
N ILE A 817 21.78 17.51 -18.87
CA ILE A 817 22.70 17.69 -17.73
C ILE A 817 23.80 18.72 -17.99
N CYS A 818 24.63 18.52 -19.02
CA CYS A 818 25.73 19.44 -19.29
C CYS A 818 25.24 20.84 -19.70
N PRO A 819 24.20 20.98 -20.55
CA PRO A 819 23.62 22.29 -20.83
C PRO A 819 23.01 22.97 -19.59
N ALA A 820 22.39 22.22 -18.67
CA ALA A 820 21.85 22.75 -17.43
C ALA A 820 22.95 23.31 -16.53
N ASN A 821 24.11 22.65 -16.47
CA ASN A 821 25.27 23.13 -15.70
C ASN A 821 25.75 24.53 -16.13
N GLU A 822 25.48 24.95 -17.36
CA GLU A 822 25.84 26.27 -17.90
C GLU A 822 24.70 27.30 -17.82
N GLN A 823 23.45 26.85 -17.81
CA GLN A 823 22.27 27.71 -18.02
C GLN A 823 21.42 27.94 -16.76
N VAL A 824 21.52 27.09 -15.76
CA VAL A 824 20.73 27.20 -14.52
C VAL A 824 21.62 27.21 -13.28
N LYS A 825 21.13 27.82 -12.19
CA LYS A 825 21.92 28.00 -10.97
C LYS A 825 22.31 26.66 -10.34
N TYR A 826 21.33 25.79 -10.10
CA TYR A 826 21.50 24.36 -9.84
C TYR A 826 20.13 23.67 -9.92
N TYR A 827 20.16 22.34 -10.03
CA TYR A 827 18.98 21.48 -10.13
C TYR A 827 19.19 20.17 -9.38
N TYR A 828 18.11 19.44 -9.11
CA TYR A 828 18.17 18.14 -8.44
C TYR A 828 17.48 17.02 -9.24
N PHE A 829 18.13 15.87 -9.31
CA PHE A 829 17.58 14.61 -9.85
C PHE A 829 17.35 13.60 -8.72
N GLU A 830 16.35 12.74 -8.89
CA GLU A 830 16.16 11.59 -8.01
C GLU A 830 17.34 10.62 -8.09
N THR A 831 17.98 10.34 -6.95
CA THR A 831 19.14 9.44 -6.91
C THR A 831 18.71 8.00 -7.18
N PHE A 832 17.77 7.50 -6.38
CA PHE A 832 17.35 6.11 -6.38
C PHE A 832 15.89 5.99 -6.76
N ASP A 833 15.54 4.89 -7.42
CA ASP A 833 14.15 4.47 -7.47
C ASP A 833 13.62 4.26 -6.06
N ALA A 834 12.35 4.60 -5.87
CA ALA A 834 11.68 4.57 -4.59
C ALA A 834 10.54 3.54 -4.65
N PRO A 835 10.80 2.24 -4.44
CA PRO A 835 9.79 1.19 -4.53
C PRO A 835 8.59 1.44 -3.62
N TRP A 836 8.81 2.09 -2.47
CA TRP A 836 7.73 2.47 -1.57
C TRP A 836 6.77 3.48 -2.20
N LYS A 837 7.24 4.40 -3.07
CA LYS A 837 6.36 5.29 -3.86
C LYS A 837 5.52 4.49 -4.85
N ALA A 838 6.07 3.43 -5.46
CA ALA A 838 5.30 2.52 -6.31
C ALA A 838 4.25 1.71 -5.57
N GLN A 839 4.54 1.31 -4.32
CA GLN A 839 3.58 0.63 -3.45
C GLN A 839 2.46 1.56 -2.95
N LYS A 840 2.80 2.82 -2.70
CA LYS A 840 1.88 3.82 -2.14
C LYS A 840 1.02 4.50 -3.22
N TRP A 841 1.60 4.76 -4.39
CA TRP A 841 1.01 5.58 -5.44
C TRP A 841 0.99 4.84 -6.77
N THR A 842 2.04 4.98 -7.60
CA THR A 842 2.05 4.45 -8.97
C THR A 842 3.44 3.94 -9.32
N VAL A 843 3.54 2.98 -10.26
CA VAL A 843 4.85 2.53 -10.77
C VAL A 843 5.67 3.72 -11.29
N LEU A 844 5.02 4.71 -11.90
CA LEU A 844 5.65 5.95 -12.37
C LEU A 844 6.36 6.68 -11.22
N GLU A 845 5.66 6.89 -10.10
CA GLU A 845 6.19 7.60 -8.92
C GLU A 845 7.41 6.92 -8.29
N GLY A 846 7.54 5.60 -8.46
CA GLY A 846 8.69 4.85 -7.94
C GLY A 846 9.88 4.74 -8.88
N SER A 847 9.80 5.27 -10.10
CA SER A 847 10.73 4.95 -11.20
C SER A 847 11.53 6.13 -11.77
N TRP A 848 11.78 7.16 -10.96
CA TRP A 848 12.48 8.39 -11.34
C TRP A 848 14.00 8.38 -11.11
N GLY A 849 14.53 7.39 -10.39
CA GLY A 849 15.92 7.36 -9.99
C GLY A 849 16.91 7.18 -11.14
N LEU A 850 18.12 7.67 -10.97
CA LEU A 850 19.27 7.29 -11.81
C LEU A 850 19.70 5.84 -11.54
N PHE A 851 19.60 5.43 -10.28
CA PHE A 851 19.99 4.12 -9.78
C PHE A 851 18.77 3.32 -9.31
N ASN A 852 18.90 1.99 -9.35
CA ASN A 852 18.00 1.08 -8.65
C ASN A 852 18.24 1.14 -7.12
N PRO A 853 17.32 0.62 -6.30
CA PRO A 853 17.46 0.65 -4.84
C PRO A 853 18.70 -0.09 -4.29
N ASP A 854 19.29 -0.98 -5.08
CA ASP A 854 20.50 -1.74 -4.75
C ASP A 854 21.80 -1.03 -5.15
N ARG A 855 21.71 0.27 -5.50
CA ARG A 855 22.82 1.13 -5.98
C ARG A 855 23.34 0.78 -7.38
N SER A 856 22.71 -0.14 -8.10
CA SER A 856 23.07 -0.41 -9.49
C SER A 856 22.54 0.68 -10.41
N LEU A 857 23.37 1.16 -11.34
CA LEU A 857 22.94 2.09 -12.38
C LEU A 857 21.92 1.40 -13.30
N LYS A 858 20.88 2.13 -13.72
CA LYS A 858 19.85 1.55 -14.60
C LYS A 858 20.43 1.03 -15.90
N SER A 859 19.95 -0.14 -16.33
CA SER A 859 20.44 -0.79 -17.56
C SER A 859 20.22 0.10 -18.78
N GLY A 860 21.27 0.30 -19.57
CA GLY A 860 21.25 1.18 -20.75
C GLY A 860 21.42 2.67 -20.44
N VAL A 861 21.59 3.04 -19.16
CA VAL A 861 21.91 4.41 -18.75
C VAL A 861 23.43 4.55 -18.54
N THR A 862 23.96 5.67 -19.00
CA THR A 862 25.34 6.11 -18.87
C THR A 862 25.31 7.56 -18.39
N LEU A 863 26.09 7.84 -17.35
CA LEU A 863 26.13 9.17 -16.76
C LEU A 863 27.03 10.11 -17.60
N PRO A 864 26.69 11.40 -17.68
CA PRO A 864 27.47 12.37 -18.43
C PRO A 864 28.84 12.61 -17.77
N ASN A 865 29.81 13.07 -18.56
CA ASN A 865 31.20 13.26 -18.12
C ASN A 865 31.62 14.74 -17.96
N CYS A 866 30.68 15.69 -18.11
CA CYS A 866 30.95 17.10 -17.78
C CYS A 866 31.12 17.27 -16.26
N ILE A 867 31.81 18.32 -15.83
CA ILE A 867 31.97 18.64 -14.41
C ILE A 867 30.96 19.73 -14.06
N ALA A 868 30.17 19.50 -13.01
CA ALA A 868 29.30 20.53 -12.45
C ALA A 868 30.17 21.65 -11.81
N PRO A 869 29.81 22.94 -12.01
CA PRO A 869 30.59 24.08 -11.53
C PRO A 869 30.85 24.14 -10.03
#